data_AF-A0A661R747-F1
#
_entry.id   AF-A0A661R747-F1
#
_cell.length_a   1.000
_cell.length_b   1.000
_cell.length_c   1.000
_cell.angle_alpha   90.00
_cell.angle_beta   90.00
_cell.angle_gamma   90.00
#
_symmetry.space_group_name_H-M   'P 1'
#
loop_
_entity.id
_entity.type
_entity.pdbx_description
1 polymer ?
#
loop_
_entity_poly.entity_id
_entity_poly.type
_entity_poly.pdbx_seq_one_letter_code
_entity_poly.pdbx_strand_id
1 'polypeptide(L)'
;SAPEVHSGEEHFRIEHYVRPYKVPTKVPGNTWTTLFVFAFDTPDLEPQTAKYEIAERLRNLKARTLLFLRNIKEIEYKLPDETDGVYLRDPVPRGQARQVTVIGQNNGQDEDESWLIFEKPLLVPDPKKSGHDKKVWVEIGFKLEANSKDRNESIVRIKESPLVVYFPTEKSTRFGFIIQGPYRTTPSRDNIPKKDDWNTKLVKETALLLVDALQSLKKMGLLTVALLNVLPIRMDDFPEGGMFYPIVKAVRDALLDQELLPTDDGTFVSARNAKLARGLRKFLTHDQLRELFQSDDDIKWLSGEITQDLTPDLRSYLMSELDVEEISPDGFARRISSTFLASQTDDWFIAFYKYLSGQEALWRSPRWAGDSGGLLRRKPILRLQDNKQEVPFRSDGKANAYLPPPEETDFPIVKREIVDDEQVAEFLRRLGLSEPDVFDDIVERVLPKYSRQDVSSITPRERAMDIQKILRAMASDSEAGKKKVLQAAKNTPFLKAVDYNGNSSFKKPDDIYFPDENLKNYFSGCPDIWFLDETTGEKEWEAFGIENKPRFKKFSIDLPEEEKSRLRGDSGHTEDIEITDYDLDGLENFLKSFEGENCQFAEHSLILWNYLLAHFKEGYHYSFYEGEYKWRYYVEKTAQFDARWKKRIVSHAWLPKAGGICPHNPPDLSPEELPESFIRDEKLADLLWMKEDEIKKIEEKTGGKFIPREEYAEYTKWKEQKAETEKVKGSTEAETGPDKIDYKDELEKSFNRPGETELQGQITDDGKVRNPDYRRAKSYEGHKERLHSEPRYNERRKETLRTILEGPDEQVREYLSQLYGGKCQICGKTFPERDGKPFFIANYILRRKLARFTDTPANALCLCADHFAKWQHGAIETENISEQIENFKTELEGGNSEPALRINLCGEECMIKLKEKHLLDLQELLRASESEKSKTF
;
A
#
# COMPACT_ATOMS: atom_id res chain seq x y z
N SER A 1 65.41 -48.94 14.70
CA SER A 1 66.38 -48.43 13.72
C SER A 1 67.27 -47.34 14.30
N ALA A 2 68.52 -47.24 13.85
CA ALA A 2 69.48 -46.21 14.26
C ALA A 2 69.96 -45.37 13.05
N PRO A 3 69.27 -44.29 12.68
CA PRO A 3 69.63 -43.49 11.50
C PRO A 3 70.94 -42.74 11.69
N GLU A 4 71.75 -42.64 10.63
CA GLU A 4 73.00 -41.86 10.61
C GLU A 4 72.79 -40.50 9.94
N VAL A 5 73.45 -39.47 10.46
CA VAL A 5 73.44 -38.10 9.95
C VAL A 5 74.88 -37.66 9.73
N HIS A 6 75.16 -37.17 8.53
CA HIS A 6 76.46 -36.64 8.15
C HIS A 6 76.31 -35.25 7.53
N SER A 7 76.75 -34.21 8.22
CA SER A 7 76.62 -32.81 7.78
C SER A 7 77.81 -31.99 8.26
N GLY A 8 78.61 -31.46 7.34
CA GLY A 8 79.84 -30.74 7.69
C GLY A 8 80.76 -31.59 8.56
N GLU A 9 81.06 -31.12 9.78
CA GLU A 9 81.90 -31.82 10.77
C GLU A 9 81.12 -32.81 11.66
N GLU A 10 79.78 -32.78 11.59
CA GLU A 10 78.90 -33.59 12.44
C GLU A 10 78.58 -34.93 11.78
N HIS A 11 79.02 -36.02 12.41
CA HIS A 11 78.77 -37.39 11.96
C HIS A 11 78.33 -38.27 13.14
N PHE A 12 77.05 -38.58 13.20
CA PHE A 12 76.48 -39.35 14.31
C PHE A 12 75.34 -40.25 13.87
N ARG A 13 75.10 -41.34 14.60
CA ARG A 13 73.87 -42.12 14.54
C ARG A 13 72.99 -41.83 15.74
N ILE A 14 71.67 -41.92 15.57
CA ILE A 14 70.71 -41.68 16.63
C ILE A 14 70.25 -43.01 17.18
N GLU A 15 70.58 -43.31 18.43
CA GLU A 15 70.07 -44.48 19.15
C GLU A 15 69.00 -44.06 20.17
N HIS A 16 68.12 -45.01 20.53
CA HIS A 16 67.04 -44.77 21.49
C HIS A 16 66.24 -43.49 21.20
N TYR A 17 65.97 -43.23 19.91
CA TYR A 17 65.22 -42.08 19.36
C TYR A 17 65.84 -40.68 19.54
N VAL A 18 66.67 -40.45 20.56
CA VAL A 18 67.12 -39.10 20.92
C VAL A 18 68.61 -38.98 21.25
N ARG A 19 69.37 -40.08 21.28
CA ARG A 19 70.77 -40.09 21.74
C ARG A 19 71.73 -40.15 20.56
N PRO A 20 72.51 -39.09 20.29
CA PRO A 20 73.50 -39.11 19.23
C PRO A 20 74.77 -39.86 19.67
N TYR A 21 75.28 -40.75 18.82
CA TYR A 21 76.54 -41.46 18.97
C TYR A 21 77.41 -41.21 17.76
N LYS A 22 78.67 -40.83 17.97
CA LYS A 22 79.60 -40.53 16.87
C LYS A 22 79.80 -41.75 15.97
N VAL A 23 79.77 -41.53 14.66
CA VAL A 23 80.08 -42.54 13.63
C VAL A 23 81.20 -42.07 12.71
N PRO A 24 81.84 -42.96 11.94
CA PRO A 24 82.83 -42.56 10.94
C PRO A 24 82.27 -41.54 9.95
N THR A 25 83.12 -40.61 9.51
CA THR A 25 82.78 -39.62 8.50
C THR A 25 82.36 -40.29 7.20
N LYS A 26 81.16 -39.95 6.72
CA LYS A 26 80.75 -40.18 5.33
C LYS A 26 80.56 -38.82 4.69
N VAL A 27 81.19 -38.61 3.53
CA VAL A 27 81.05 -37.36 2.78
C VAL A 27 79.79 -37.49 1.91
N PRO A 28 78.84 -36.56 2.00
CA PRO A 28 77.72 -36.50 1.06
C PRO A 28 78.27 -36.39 -0.38
N GLY A 29 77.52 -36.86 -1.38
CA GLY A 29 77.91 -36.66 -2.80
C GLY A 29 78.07 -35.17 -3.13
N ASN A 30 78.84 -34.84 -4.17
CA ASN A 30 79.28 -33.46 -4.50
C ASN A 30 78.17 -32.39 -4.62
N THR A 31 76.90 -32.79 -4.76
CA THR A 31 75.73 -31.89 -4.88
C THR A 31 74.94 -31.68 -3.58
N TRP A 32 75.28 -32.39 -2.49
CA TRP A 32 74.50 -32.39 -1.24
C TRP A 32 75.33 -31.90 -0.05
N THR A 33 74.72 -31.13 0.87
CA THR A 33 75.40 -30.64 2.09
C THR A 33 75.25 -31.55 3.29
N THR A 34 74.24 -32.42 3.28
CA THR A 34 73.89 -33.32 4.38
C THR A 34 73.42 -34.66 3.82
N LEU A 35 73.87 -35.76 4.42
CA LEU A 35 73.44 -37.11 4.11
C LEU A 35 72.75 -37.72 5.34
N PHE A 36 71.51 -38.20 5.15
CA PHE A 36 70.80 -39.03 6.11
C PHE A 36 70.78 -40.48 5.61
N VAL A 37 71.17 -41.43 6.46
CA VAL A 37 71.16 -42.86 6.16
C VAL A 37 70.17 -43.57 7.08
N PHE A 38 69.17 -44.22 6.51
CA PHE A 38 68.16 -44.99 7.24
C PHE A 38 68.39 -46.48 7.01
N ALA A 39 68.61 -47.24 8.10
CA ALA A 39 69.00 -48.64 8.03
C ALA A 39 67.81 -49.62 7.84
N PHE A 40 66.57 -49.18 8.08
CA PHE A 40 65.36 -50.02 7.98
C PHE A 40 65.42 -51.34 8.78
N ASP A 41 66.11 -51.31 9.91
CA ASP A 41 66.53 -52.46 10.72
C ASP A 41 65.70 -52.63 12.00
N THR A 42 64.43 -52.20 12.00
CA THR A 42 63.54 -52.36 13.15
C THR A 42 63.00 -53.80 13.19
N PRO A 43 63.16 -54.56 14.29
CA PRO A 43 62.81 -55.99 14.35
C PRO A 43 61.35 -56.32 14.01
N ASP A 44 60.44 -55.42 14.37
CA ASP A 44 58.99 -55.61 14.25
C ASP A 44 58.40 -55.02 12.96
N LEU A 45 59.23 -54.56 12.01
CA LEU A 45 58.78 -53.93 10.77
C LEU A 45 59.61 -54.40 9.57
N GLU A 46 58.96 -55.01 8.58
CA GLU A 46 59.65 -55.42 7.36
C GLU A 46 60.20 -54.21 6.57
N PRO A 47 61.44 -54.28 6.04
CA PRO A 47 62.03 -53.17 5.29
C PRO A 47 61.20 -52.70 4.09
N GLN A 48 60.42 -53.60 3.46
CA GLN A 48 59.55 -53.24 2.33
C GLN A 48 58.35 -52.40 2.78
N THR A 49 57.73 -52.75 3.91
CA THR A 49 56.66 -51.97 4.53
C THR A 49 57.16 -50.58 4.90
N ALA A 50 58.33 -50.48 5.52
CA ALA A 50 58.94 -49.20 5.88
C ALA A 50 59.25 -48.33 4.65
N LYS A 51 59.72 -48.93 3.54
CA LYS A 51 59.92 -48.21 2.27
C LYS A 51 58.61 -47.72 1.68
N TYR A 52 57.57 -48.55 1.70
CA TYR A 52 56.24 -48.18 1.23
C TYR A 52 55.65 -47.01 2.03
N GLU A 53 55.69 -47.07 3.36
CA GLU A 53 55.19 -46.00 4.25
C GLU A 53 55.94 -44.67 4.04
N ILE A 54 57.27 -44.72 3.90
CA ILE A 54 58.05 -43.51 3.59
C ILE A 54 57.71 -42.97 2.20
N ALA A 55 57.59 -43.84 1.20
CA ALA A 55 57.23 -43.46 -0.17
C ALA A 55 55.85 -42.79 -0.21
N GLU A 56 54.86 -43.39 0.45
CA GLU A 56 53.53 -42.81 0.60
C GLU A 56 53.60 -41.44 1.30
N ARG A 57 54.40 -41.32 2.36
CA ARG A 57 54.54 -40.06 3.09
C ARG A 57 55.19 -38.96 2.28
N LEU A 58 56.17 -39.28 1.43
CA LEU A 58 56.82 -38.32 0.52
C LEU A 58 55.88 -37.87 -0.60
N ARG A 59 55.03 -38.76 -1.13
CA ARG A 59 53.98 -38.42 -2.12
C ARG A 59 52.87 -37.52 -1.55
N ASN A 60 52.65 -37.62 -0.24
CA ASN A 60 51.56 -36.95 0.48
C ASN A 60 52.09 -35.88 1.45
N LEU A 61 53.27 -35.32 1.17
CA LEU A 61 53.83 -34.24 1.95
C LEU A 61 53.11 -32.95 1.55
N LYS A 62 52.33 -32.34 2.44
CA LYS A 62 51.65 -31.07 2.12
C LYS A 62 52.69 -30.00 1.77
N ALA A 63 52.48 -29.21 0.72
CA ALA A 63 53.42 -28.15 0.28
C ALA A 63 53.76 -27.16 1.41
N ARG A 64 52.77 -26.91 2.27
CA ARG A 64 52.87 -26.13 3.52
C ARG A 64 53.97 -26.56 4.48
N THR A 65 54.49 -27.79 4.39
CA THR A 65 55.60 -28.28 5.23
C THR A 65 56.84 -27.40 5.10
N LEU A 66 57.08 -26.81 3.93
CA LEU A 66 58.21 -25.92 3.69
C LEU A 66 58.01 -24.49 4.21
N LEU A 67 56.78 -24.08 4.52
CA LEU A 67 56.39 -22.67 4.71
C LEU A 67 57.34 -21.88 5.65
N PHE A 68 57.65 -22.47 6.82
CA PHE A 68 58.46 -21.85 7.87
C PHE A 68 59.93 -22.32 7.89
N LEU A 69 60.32 -23.20 6.96
CA LEU A 69 61.71 -23.69 6.87
C LEU A 69 62.54 -22.68 6.06
N ARG A 70 63.52 -22.04 6.72
CA ARG A 70 64.27 -20.94 6.09
C ARG A 70 65.44 -21.36 5.24
N ASN A 71 66.05 -22.48 5.60
CA ASN A 71 67.27 -22.97 4.98
C ASN A 71 66.99 -24.05 3.94
N ILE A 72 65.71 -24.40 3.74
CA ILE A 72 65.28 -25.41 2.77
C ILE A 72 64.39 -24.69 1.74
N LYS A 73 64.86 -24.65 0.49
CA LYS A 73 64.12 -24.07 -0.64
C LYS A 73 63.41 -25.12 -1.48
N GLU A 74 63.94 -26.33 -1.49
CA GLU A 74 63.52 -27.39 -2.39
C GLU A 74 63.70 -28.74 -1.71
N ILE A 75 62.75 -29.65 -1.96
CA ILE A 75 62.85 -31.07 -1.64
C ILE A 75 62.57 -31.83 -2.93
N GLU A 76 63.57 -32.53 -3.43
CA GLU A 76 63.45 -33.50 -4.51
C GLU A 76 63.49 -34.91 -3.93
N TYR A 77 62.65 -35.81 -4.44
CA TYR A 77 62.71 -37.22 -4.08
C TYR A 77 62.49 -38.11 -5.29
N LYS A 78 63.05 -39.33 -5.21
CA LYS A 78 62.84 -40.40 -6.19
C LYS A 78 62.54 -41.70 -5.47
N LEU A 79 61.45 -42.35 -5.84
CA LEU A 79 60.93 -43.54 -5.20
C LEU A 79 61.41 -44.83 -5.90
N PRO A 80 61.30 -46.01 -5.25
CA PRO A 80 61.74 -47.28 -5.84
C PRO A 80 61.02 -47.69 -7.13
N ASP A 81 59.82 -47.15 -7.37
CA ASP A 81 59.06 -47.30 -8.61
C ASP A 81 59.37 -46.22 -9.65
N GLU A 82 60.54 -45.57 -9.51
CA GLU A 82 61.07 -44.52 -10.39
C GLU A 82 60.24 -43.24 -10.45
N THR A 83 59.20 -43.11 -9.63
CA THR A 83 58.42 -41.86 -9.54
C THR A 83 59.24 -40.81 -8.80
N ASP A 84 59.41 -39.65 -9.42
CA ASP A 84 59.99 -38.46 -8.82
C ASP A 84 58.91 -37.48 -8.32
N GLY A 85 59.31 -36.54 -7.47
CA GLY A 85 58.48 -35.43 -7.06
C GLY A 85 59.29 -34.30 -6.44
N VAL A 86 58.75 -33.09 -6.50
CA VAL A 86 59.43 -31.86 -6.09
C VAL A 86 58.51 -31.01 -5.24
N TYR A 87 59.05 -30.44 -4.17
CA TYR A 87 58.42 -29.39 -3.37
C TYR A 87 59.29 -28.15 -3.38
N LEU A 88 58.71 -27.00 -3.71
CA LEU A 88 59.41 -25.73 -3.84
C LEU A 88 58.90 -24.71 -2.84
N ARG A 89 59.80 -23.82 -2.45
CA ARG A 89 59.52 -22.66 -1.60
C ARG A 89 60.24 -21.43 -2.16
N ASP A 90 59.46 -20.43 -2.53
CA ASP A 90 59.98 -19.16 -3.03
C ASP A 90 59.59 -17.98 -2.11
N PRO A 91 60.53 -17.44 -1.32
CA PRO A 91 60.28 -16.28 -0.46
C PRO A 91 60.64 -14.95 -1.15
N VAL A 92 59.68 -14.01 -1.18
CA VAL A 92 59.85 -12.65 -1.70
C VAL A 92 59.56 -11.62 -0.60
N PRO A 93 60.46 -10.64 -0.34
CA PRO A 93 60.19 -9.58 0.62
C PRO A 93 58.97 -8.72 0.22
N ARG A 94 58.09 -8.40 1.18
CA ARG A 94 56.89 -7.57 0.97
C ARG A 94 56.59 -6.70 2.19
N GLY A 95 57.12 -5.47 2.20
CA GLY A 95 56.99 -4.55 3.32
C GLY A 95 57.66 -5.09 4.60
N GLN A 96 56.91 -5.16 5.71
CA GLN A 96 57.39 -5.76 6.97
C GLN A 96 57.21 -7.29 7.03
N ALA A 97 56.73 -7.90 5.95
CA ALA A 97 56.50 -9.33 5.83
C ALA A 97 57.34 -9.93 4.69
N ARG A 98 57.32 -11.25 4.59
CA ARG A 98 57.76 -11.99 3.41
C ARG A 98 56.59 -12.76 2.82
N GLN A 99 56.38 -12.63 1.52
CA GLN A 99 55.45 -13.48 0.78
C GLN A 99 56.17 -14.79 0.45
N VAL A 100 55.58 -15.92 0.79
CA VAL A 100 56.15 -17.25 0.54
C VAL A 100 55.15 -18.03 -0.30
N THR A 101 55.58 -18.41 -1.50
CA THR A 101 54.83 -19.34 -2.35
C THR A 101 55.41 -20.74 -2.15
N VAL A 102 54.53 -21.71 -1.85
CA VAL A 102 54.90 -23.12 -1.73
C VAL A 102 54.17 -23.92 -2.80
N ILE A 103 54.93 -24.73 -3.54
CA ILE A 103 54.44 -25.56 -4.63
C ILE A 103 54.78 -27.01 -4.31
N GLY A 104 53.85 -27.93 -4.53
CA GLY A 104 54.06 -29.34 -4.29
C GLY A 104 53.04 -30.23 -4.98
N GLN A 105 53.20 -31.55 -4.83
CA GLN A 105 52.25 -32.53 -5.31
C GLN A 105 51.66 -33.30 -4.12
N ASN A 106 50.35 -33.39 -4.04
CA ASN A 106 49.65 -34.17 -3.01
C ASN A 106 48.69 -35.14 -3.70
N ASN A 107 48.91 -36.45 -3.57
CA ASN A 107 48.15 -37.49 -4.28
C ASN A 107 48.04 -37.28 -5.80
N GLY A 108 49.07 -36.69 -6.43
CA GLY A 108 49.09 -36.41 -7.88
C GLY A 108 48.31 -35.17 -8.32
N GLN A 109 47.84 -34.33 -7.40
CA GLN A 109 47.33 -32.99 -7.68
C GLN A 109 48.36 -31.94 -7.31
N ASP A 110 48.59 -30.95 -8.18
CA ASP A 110 49.46 -29.82 -7.89
C ASP A 110 48.81 -28.92 -6.83
N GLU A 111 49.53 -28.68 -5.73
CA GLU A 111 49.18 -27.70 -4.70
C GLU A 111 50.05 -26.45 -4.89
N ASP A 112 49.41 -25.29 -5.05
CA ASP A 112 50.04 -23.96 -5.02
C ASP A 112 49.37 -23.12 -3.94
N GLU A 113 50.15 -22.69 -2.93
CA GLU A 113 49.68 -21.76 -1.89
C GLU A 113 50.63 -20.57 -1.75
N SER A 114 50.06 -19.36 -1.75
CA SER A 114 50.78 -18.14 -1.41
C SER A 114 50.43 -17.65 0.00
N TRP A 115 51.43 -17.20 0.76
CA TRP A 115 51.30 -16.84 2.16
C TRP A 115 52.05 -15.56 2.48
N LEU A 116 51.48 -14.72 3.34
CA LEU A 116 52.16 -13.57 3.92
C LEU A 116 52.64 -13.90 5.33
N ILE A 117 53.95 -13.94 5.53
CA ILE A 117 54.60 -14.31 6.80
C ILE A 117 55.16 -13.06 7.49
N PHE A 118 54.67 -12.78 8.69
CA PHE A 118 55.20 -11.79 9.61
C PHE A 118 56.10 -12.48 10.64
N GLU A 119 57.18 -11.82 11.05
CA GLU A 119 58.20 -12.43 11.90
C GLU A 119 58.75 -11.47 12.95
N LYS A 120 59.05 -12.01 14.14
CA LYS A 120 59.69 -11.28 15.23
C LYS A 120 60.87 -12.08 15.79
N PRO A 121 62.10 -11.54 15.76
CA PRO A 121 63.25 -12.19 16.39
C PRO A 121 63.20 -12.04 17.91
N LEU A 122 63.49 -13.12 18.62
CA LEU A 122 63.58 -13.23 20.06
C LEU A 122 64.94 -13.76 20.48
N LEU A 123 65.45 -13.27 21.60
CA LEU A 123 66.66 -13.79 22.23
C LEU A 123 66.30 -14.97 23.15
N VAL A 124 67.01 -16.08 22.99
CA VAL A 124 66.90 -17.22 23.89
C VAL A 124 67.68 -16.90 25.17
N PRO A 125 67.06 -16.95 26.36
CA PRO A 125 67.77 -16.83 27.62
C PRO A 125 68.59 -18.11 27.85
N ASP A 126 69.91 -18.07 27.74
CA ASP A 126 70.78 -19.19 28.11
C ASP A 126 71.43 -18.95 29.49
N PRO A 127 71.13 -19.80 30.50
CA PRO A 127 71.76 -19.71 31.82
C PRO A 127 73.22 -20.23 31.88
N LYS A 128 73.80 -20.82 30.83
CA LYS A 128 75.17 -21.35 30.86
C LYS A 128 75.95 -21.05 29.57
N LYS A 129 76.74 -19.96 29.60
CA LYS A 129 77.89 -19.64 28.72
C LYS A 129 77.87 -20.26 27.31
N SER A 130 77.50 -19.45 26.32
CA SER A 130 78.29 -19.31 25.08
C SER A 130 77.97 -17.95 24.47
N GLY A 131 79.00 -17.18 24.11
CA GLY A 131 78.92 -15.76 23.75
C GLY A 131 78.28 -15.46 22.39
N HIS A 132 77.19 -16.13 22.05
CA HIS A 132 76.39 -15.86 20.87
C HIS A 132 74.91 -15.76 21.25
N ASP A 133 74.35 -14.56 21.10
CA ASP A 133 72.91 -14.31 21.17
C ASP A 133 72.19 -15.14 20.10
N LYS A 134 71.75 -16.36 20.48
CA LYS A 134 71.01 -17.22 19.56
C LYS A 134 69.61 -16.64 19.36
N LYS A 135 69.38 -16.04 18.18
CA LYS A 135 68.08 -15.51 17.78
C LYS A 135 67.17 -16.65 17.30
N VAL A 136 65.98 -16.72 17.86
CA VAL A 136 64.88 -17.59 17.43
C VAL A 136 63.69 -16.72 17.08
N TRP A 137 62.80 -17.14 16.18
CA TRP A 137 61.74 -16.24 15.71
C TRP A 137 60.36 -16.83 16.01
N VAL A 138 59.41 -15.93 16.23
CA VAL A 138 57.98 -16.22 16.19
C VAL A 138 57.45 -15.70 14.87
N GLU A 139 56.64 -16.50 14.19
CA GLU A 139 56.11 -16.19 12.87
C GLU A 139 54.60 -16.39 12.81
N ILE A 140 53.91 -15.55 12.03
CA ILE A 140 52.47 -15.61 11.76
C ILE A 140 52.29 -15.66 10.24
N GLY A 141 51.53 -16.64 9.75
CA GLY A 141 51.27 -16.82 8.32
C GLY A 141 49.79 -16.66 7.97
N PHE A 142 49.50 -15.70 7.09
CA PHE A 142 48.19 -15.49 6.48
C PHE A 142 48.16 -16.03 5.06
N LYS A 143 47.16 -16.85 4.70
CA LYS A 143 47.03 -17.37 3.33
C LYS A 143 46.46 -16.28 2.42
N LEU A 144 47.10 -16.10 1.26
CA LEU A 144 46.65 -15.20 0.21
C LEU A 144 45.89 -16.00 -0.86
N GLU A 145 44.82 -15.42 -1.39
CA GLU A 145 44.11 -15.94 -2.54
C GLU A 145 43.88 -14.79 -3.54
N ALA A 146 44.23 -15.04 -4.80
CA ALA A 146 44.03 -14.09 -5.89
C ALA A 146 42.63 -14.26 -6.46
N ASN A 147 41.85 -13.17 -6.52
CA ASN A 147 40.56 -13.20 -7.17
C ASN A 147 40.75 -13.11 -8.70
N SER A 148 40.34 -14.15 -9.42
CA SER A 148 40.53 -14.30 -10.87
C SER A 148 39.79 -13.25 -11.72
N LYS A 149 38.80 -12.54 -11.15
CA LYS A 149 38.03 -11.49 -11.85
C LYS A 149 38.63 -10.10 -11.73
N ASP A 150 39.12 -9.73 -10.54
CA ASP A 150 39.45 -8.34 -10.20
C ASP A 150 40.95 -8.09 -10.00
N ARG A 151 41.80 -9.13 -10.11
CA ARG A 151 43.26 -9.09 -9.85
C ARG A 151 43.67 -8.56 -8.46
N ASN A 152 42.71 -8.41 -7.53
CA ASN A 152 42.99 -8.07 -6.15
C ASN A 152 43.27 -9.33 -5.32
N GLU A 153 44.30 -9.27 -4.50
CA GLU A 153 44.64 -10.31 -3.53
C GLU A 153 43.83 -10.10 -2.24
N SER A 154 43.44 -11.20 -1.59
CA SER A 154 42.73 -11.15 -0.31
C SER A 154 43.27 -12.21 0.66
N ILE A 155 43.11 -11.95 1.96
CA ILE A 155 43.48 -12.91 3.01
C ILE A 155 42.27 -13.81 3.29
N VAL A 156 42.51 -15.12 3.27
CA VAL A 156 41.46 -16.13 3.43
C VAL A 156 41.66 -16.99 4.67
N ARG A 157 40.54 -17.40 5.27
CA ARG A 157 40.53 -18.26 6.47
C ARG A 157 40.93 -19.68 6.11
N ILE A 158 41.88 -20.24 6.86
CA ILE A 158 42.24 -21.65 6.73
C ILE A 158 41.37 -22.55 7.62
N LYS A 159 41.12 -23.77 7.17
CA LYS A 159 40.34 -24.78 7.92
C LYS A 159 41.18 -25.49 8.99
N GLU A 160 42.43 -25.79 8.66
CA GLU A 160 43.38 -26.49 9.54
C GLU A 160 44.50 -25.54 9.96
N SER A 161 44.58 -25.24 11.26
CA SER A 161 45.59 -24.36 11.86
C SER A 161 46.37 -25.07 12.97
N PRO A 162 47.19 -26.09 12.63
CA PRO A 162 48.08 -26.71 13.62
C PRO A 162 49.11 -25.70 14.11
N LEU A 163 49.50 -25.81 15.37
CA LEU A 163 50.66 -25.10 15.89
C LEU A 163 51.92 -25.67 15.22
N VAL A 164 52.74 -24.81 14.63
CA VAL A 164 53.97 -25.24 13.94
C VAL A 164 55.18 -25.02 14.82
N VAL A 165 55.93 -26.10 15.07
CA VAL A 165 57.24 -26.06 15.75
C VAL A 165 58.27 -26.60 14.77
N TYR A 166 58.58 -25.77 13.76
CA TYR A 166 59.25 -26.11 12.49
C TYR A 166 58.43 -27.04 11.59
N PHE A 167 57.83 -28.08 12.17
CA PHE A 167 56.86 -28.97 11.54
C PHE A 167 55.50 -28.87 12.24
N PRO A 168 54.38 -29.15 11.55
CA PRO A 168 53.06 -29.18 12.17
C PRO A 168 52.98 -30.15 13.35
N THR A 169 52.34 -29.72 14.44
CA THR A 169 52.00 -30.57 15.61
C THR A 169 50.53 -30.99 15.56
N GLU A 170 50.11 -31.96 16.39
CA GLU A 170 48.68 -32.32 16.52
C GLU A 170 47.87 -31.23 17.27
N LYS A 171 48.55 -30.31 17.94
CA LYS A 171 47.91 -29.21 18.66
C LYS A 171 47.27 -28.21 17.70
N SER A 172 45.95 -28.30 17.54
CA SER A 172 45.17 -27.28 16.81
C SER A 172 45.09 -25.97 17.58
N THR A 173 45.31 -24.85 16.88
CA THR A 173 45.19 -23.49 17.41
C THR A 173 43.80 -22.89 17.21
N ARG A 174 42.99 -23.43 16.28
CA ARG A 174 41.66 -22.93 15.88
C ARG A 174 41.64 -21.52 15.27
N PHE A 175 42.80 -20.91 15.05
CA PHE A 175 42.91 -19.65 14.33
C PHE A 175 42.60 -19.83 12.84
N GLY A 176 42.25 -18.73 12.16
CA GLY A 176 42.14 -18.70 10.70
C GLY A 176 43.48 -18.55 9.98
N PHE A 177 44.58 -18.46 10.72
CA PHE A 177 45.96 -18.28 10.27
C PHE A 177 46.88 -19.27 11.00
N ILE A 178 48.14 -19.36 10.59
CA ILE A 178 49.11 -20.28 11.22
C ILE A 178 50.08 -19.50 12.07
N ILE A 179 50.43 -20.05 13.22
CA ILE A 179 51.51 -19.54 14.06
C ILE A 179 52.64 -20.55 14.14
N GLN A 180 53.86 -20.04 14.09
CA GLN A 180 55.09 -20.79 14.26
C GLN A 180 55.92 -20.18 15.38
N GLY A 181 56.61 -21.04 16.12
CA GLY A 181 57.63 -20.62 17.06
C GLY A 181 58.41 -21.81 17.63
N PRO A 182 59.52 -21.56 18.34
CA PRO A 182 60.33 -22.57 18.99
C PRO A 182 59.68 -23.05 20.31
N TYR A 183 58.42 -23.49 20.26
CA TYR A 183 57.70 -23.99 21.44
C TYR A 183 58.33 -25.27 21.96
N ARG A 184 58.36 -25.44 23.28
CA ARG A 184 58.73 -26.70 23.93
C ARG A 184 57.55 -27.66 23.83
N THR A 185 57.78 -28.82 23.26
CA THR A 185 56.77 -29.88 23.08
C THR A 185 56.93 -31.01 24.08
N THR A 186 55.93 -31.88 24.17
CA THR A 186 56.06 -33.23 24.77
C THR A 186 57.09 -34.08 23.99
N PRO A 187 57.58 -35.20 24.56
CA PRO A 187 58.48 -36.11 23.85
C PRO A 187 57.90 -36.67 22.53
N SER A 188 56.59 -36.93 22.48
CA SER A 188 55.86 -37.34 21.28
C SER A 188 55.64 -36.21 20.26
N ARG A 189 55.91 -34.96 20.64
CA ARG A 189 55.67 -33.74 19.84
C ARG A 189 54.20 -33.50 19.44
N ASP A 190 53.27 -34.24 20.03
CA ASP A 190 51.82 -34.09 19.82
C ASP A 190 51.28 -32.78 20.39
N ASN A 191 51.84 -32.30 21.51
CA ASN A 191 51.30 -31.20 22.29
C ASN A 191 52.39 -30.34 22.94
N ILE A 192 51.98 -29.20 23.50
CA ILE A 192 52.85 -28.29 24.24
C ILE A 192 52.42 -28.18 25.71
N PRO A 193 53.35 -28.21 26.70
CA PRO A 193 53.01 -28.08 28.10
C PRO A 193 52.36 -26.73 28.41
N LYS A 194 51.23 -26.75 29.13
CA LYS A 194 50.46 -25.54 29.51
C LYS A 194 51.20 -24.64 30.51
N LYS A 195 52.04 -25.21 31.38
CA LYS A 195 52.77 -24.52 32.45
C LYS A 195 54.27 -24.48 32.13
N ASP A 196 54.63 -23.82 31.03
CA ASP A 196 56.02 -23.59 30.64
C ASP A 196 56.22 -22.10 30.34
N ASP A 197 57.14 -21.46 31.07
CA ASP A 197 57.35 -20.01 31.01
C ASP A 197 57.80 -19.54 29.62
N TRP A 198 58.55 -20.38 28.90
CA TRP A 198 59.02 -20.08 27.56
C TRP A 198 57.85 -20.09 26.57
N ASN A 199 57.01 -21.12 26.60
CA ASN A 199 55.80 -21.19 25.79
C ASN A 199 54.85 -20.02 26.09
N THR A 200 54.67 -19.65 27.36
CA THR A 200 53.88 -18.47 27.74
C THR A 200 54.48 -17.17 27.19
N LYS A 201 55.81 -17.02 27.22
CA LYS A 201 56.50 -15.88 26.59
C LYS A 201 56.26 -15.86 25.08
N LEU A 202 56.40 -16.99 24.39
CA LEU A 202 56.17 -17.07 22.95
C LEU A 202 54.75 -16.65 22.57
N VAL A 203 53.73 -17.13 23.28
CA VAL A 203 52.32 -16.72 23.03
C VAL A 203 52.15 -15.21 23.19
N LYS A 204 52.75 -14.59 24.21
CA LYS A 204 52.69 -13.13 24.39
C LYS A 204 53.37 -12.39 23.25
N GLU A 205 54.52 -12.87 22.77
CA GLU A 205 55.21 -12.28 21.63
C GLU A 205 54.44 -12.47 20.32
N THR A 206 53.77 -13.61 20.13
CA THR A 206 52.83 -13.83 19.03
C THR A 206 51.67 -12.83 19.08
N ALA A 207 51.12 -12.56 20.27
CA ALA A 207 50.03 -11.61 20.44
C ALA A 207 50.44 -10.19 20.02
N LEU A 208 51.63 -9.74 20.44
CA LEU A 208 52.18 -8.44 20.02
C LEU A 208 52.45 -8.40 18.51
N LEU A 209 53.07 -9.45 17.96
CA LEU A 209 53.34 -9.54 16.52
C LEU A 209 52.06 -9.52 15.69
N LEU A 210 50.96 -10.11 16.18
CA LEU A 210 49.68 -10.08 15.49
C LEU A 210 49.11 -8.65 15.40
N VAL A 211 49.20 -7.86 16.47
CA VAL A 211 48.77 -6.45 16.45
C VAL A 211 49.62 -5.62 15.49
N ASP A 212 50.95 -5.82 15.50
CA ASP A 212 51.86 -5.17 14.55
C ASP A 212 51.57 -5.58 13.10
N ALA A 213 51.22 -6.85 12.87
CA ALA A 213 50.84 -7.37 11.57
C ALA A 213 49.53 -6.71 11.07
N LEU A 214 48.52 -6.52 11.93
CA LEU A 214 47.28 -5.82 11.56
C LEU A 214 47.54 -4.39 11.07
N GLN A 215 48.43 -3.66 11.74
CA GLN A 215 48.84 -2.31 11.32
C GLN A 215 49.56 -2.31 9.97
N SER A 216 50.39 -3.32 9.72
CA SER A 216 51.06 -3.48 8.42
C SER A 216 50.07 -3.86 7.31
N LEU A 217 49.12 -4.75 7.61
CA LEU A 217 48.06 -5.16 6.68
C LEU A 217 47.14 -3.99 6.31
N LYS A 218 46.86 -3.08 7.27
CA LYS A 218 46.18 -1.80 7.00
C LYS A 218 46.92 -0.99 5.93
N LYS A 219 48.23 -0.79 6.09
CA LYS A 219 49.08 -0.04 5.14
C LYS A 219 49.19 -0.71 3.77
N MET A 220 49.07 -2.03 3.71
CA MET A 220 49.11 -2.82 2.47
C MET A 220 47.74 -2.88 1.76
N GLY A 221 46.67 -2.31 2.33
CA GLY A 221 45.32 -2.42 1.78
C GLY A 221 44.69 -3.80 1.92
N LEU A 222 45.23 -4.66 2.81
CA LEU A 222 44.78 -6.04 3.03
C LEU A 222 43.92 -6.19 4.30
N LEU A 223 43.70 -5.11 5.06
CA LEU A 223 42.79 -5.09 6.21
C LEU A 223 41.34 -4.96 5.75
N THR A 224 40.76 -6.10 5.37
CA THR A 224 39.39 -6.22 4.87
C THR A 224 38.50 -6.98 5.85
N VAL A 225 37.19 -7.01 5.58
CA VAL A 225 36.24 -7.83 6.35
C VAL A 225 36.61 -9.32 6.30
N ALA A 226 37.19 -9.79 5.19
CA ALA A 226 37.73 -11.15 5.08
C ALA A 226 38.85 -11.40 6.10
N LEU A 227 39.80 -10.47 6.26
CA LEU A 227 40.85 -10.58 7.28
C LEU A 227 40.26 -10.58 8.70
N LEU A 228 39.26 -9.76 9.00
CA LEU A 228 38.63 -9.77 10.32
C LEU A 228 37.99 -11.13 10.65
N ASN A 229 37.43 -11.83 9.66
CA ASN A 229 36.91 -13.20 9.82
C ASN A 229 38.03 -14.26 10.02
N VAL A 230 39.29 -13.93 9.73
CA VAL A 230 40.46 -14.79 9.98
C VAL A 230 40.93 -14.72 11.43
N LEU A 231 40.62 -13.63 12.13
CA LEU A 231 41.00 -13.39 13.52
C LEU A 231 40.27 -14.34 14.51
N PRO A 232 40.75 -14.45 15.76
CA PRO A 232 40.09 -15.25 16.80
C PRO A 232 38.85 -14.56 17.37
N ILE A 233 37.80 -14.44 16.55
CA ILE A 233 36.54 -13.76 16.90
C ILE A 233 35.48 -14.70 17.49
N ARG A 234 35.74 -16.02 17.55
CA ARG A 234 34.81 -17.02 18.10
C ARG A 234 35.19 -17.36 19.54
N MET A 235 34.57 -16.71 20.51
CA MET A 235 34.97 -16.82 21.93
C MET A 235 34.82 -18.23 22.50
N ASP A 236 33.90 -19.05 21.99
CA ASP A 236 33.72 -20.47 22.37
C ASP A 236 34.97 -21.32 22.10
N ASP A 237 35.77 -20.95 21.10
CA ASP A 237 37.02 -21.64 20.78
C ASP A 237 38.17 -21.26 21.75
N PHE A 238 38.01 -20.15 22.50
CA PHE A 238 39.09 -19.51 23.26
C PHE A 238 38.64 -19.07 24.67
N PRO A 239 38.44 -20.01 25.61
CA PRO A 239 38.09 -19.67 27.00
C PRO A 239 39.19 -18.88 27.71
N GLU A 240 38.84 -18.05 28.70
CA GLU A 240 39.77 -17.11 29.38
C GLU A 240 41.00 -17.79 30.04
N GLY A 241 40.87 -19.04 30.47
CA GLY A 241 41.98 -19.86 31.00
C GLY A 241 42.81 -20.60 29.94
N GLY A 242 42.49 -20.42 28.66
CA GLY A 242 43.11 -21.08 27.54
C GLY A 242 44.51 -20.56 27.23
N MET A 243 45.39 -21.43 26.75
CA MET A 243 46.78 -21.10 26.42
C MET A 243 46.90 -19.98 25.37
N PHE A 244 45.98 -19.91 24.42
CA PHE A 244 45.98 -18.94 23.33
C PHE A 244 45.14 -17.69 23.61
N TYR A 245 44.45 -17.63 24.75
CA TYR A 245 43.62 -16.49 25.14
C TYR A 245 44.37 -15.14 25.15
N PRO A 246 45.67 -15.05 25.53
CA PRO A 246 46.40 -13.78 25.44
C PRO A 246 46.44 -13.17 24.03
N ILE A 247 46.42 -14.00 22.97
CA ILE A 247 46.35 -13.53 21.58
C ILE A 247 44.97 -12.94 21.28
N VAL A 248 43.91 -13.62 21.74
CA VAL A 248 42.52 -13.16 21.58
C VAL A 248 42.30 -11.82 22.28
N LYS A 249 42.79 -11.70 23.51
CA LYS A 249 42.73 -10.46 24.29
C LYS A 249 43.47 -9.32 23.58
N ALA A 250 44.68 -9.56 23.07
CA ALA A 250 45.44 -8.52 22.36
C ALA A 250 44.72 -8.04 21.09
N VAL A 251 44.07 -8.94 20.34
CA VAL A 251 43.24 -8.57 19.18
C VAL A 251 42.04 -7.75 19.61
N ARG A 252 41.33 -8.18 20.66
CA ARG A 252 40.17 -7.45 21.20
C ARG A 252 40.55 -6.02 21.60
N ASP A 253 41.59 -5.88 22.41
CA ASP A 253 42.08 -4.58 22.89
C ASP A 253 42.54 -3.69 21.72
N ALA A 254 43.20 -4.26 20.71
CA ALA A 254 43.62 -3.53 19.52
C ALA A 254 42.42 -3.04 18.68
N LEU A 255 41.38 -3.86 18.49
CA LEU A 255 40.18 -3.45 17.74
C LEU A 255 39.34 -2.42 18.52
N LEU A 256 39.37 -2.46 19.87
CA LEU A 256 38.71 -1.48 20.73
C LEU A 256 39.34 -0.09 20.59
N ASP A 257 40.67 -0.01 20.66
CA ASP A 257 41.38 1.26 20.87
C ASP A 257 42.06 1.81 19.61
N GLN A 258 42.28 0.99 18.58
CA GLN A 258 42.98 1.39 17.35
C GLN A 258 42.04 1.38 16.15
N GLU A 259 42.32 2.24 15.16
CA GLU A 259 41.56 2.32 13.90
C GLU A 259 41.85 1.12 12.98
N LEU A 260 41.29 -0.03 13.32
CA LEU A 260 41.52 -1.31 12.63
C LEU A 260 40.24 -1.91 12.05
N LEU A 261 39.09 -1.27 12.20
CA LEU A 261 37.82 -1.73 11.61
C LEU A 261 37.56 -0.97 10.30
N PRO A 262 37.35 -1.66 9.17
CA PRO A 262 37.07 -1.03 7.89
C PRO A 262 35.68 -0.40 7.87
N THR A 263 35.60 0.83 7.38
CA THR A 263 34.38 1.64 7.31
C THR A 263 33.77 1.65 5.91
N ASP A 264 32.51 2.06 5.80
CA ASP A 264 31.78 2.11 4.52
C ASP A 264 32.36 3.12 3.51
N ASP A 265 33.09 4.13 4.00
CA ASP A 265 33.79 5.14 3.19
C ASP A 265 35.21 4.70 2.74
N GLY A 266 35.61 3.46 3.04
CA GLY A 266 36.92 2.90 2.70
C GLY A 266 38.06 3.32 3.64
N THR A 267 37.76 4.03 4.74
CA THR A 267 38.72 4.35 5.80
C THR A 267 38.68 3.32 6.94
N PHE A 268 39.15 3.70 8.13
CA PHE A 268 39.18 2.82 9.30
C PHE A 268 38.75 3.58 10.57
N VAL A 269 38.19 2.85 11.52
CA VAL A 269 37.74 3.37 12.83
C VAL A 269 38.02 2.37 13.94
N SER A 270 38.08 2.85 15.18
CA SER A 270 38.12 2.00 16.38
C SER A 270 36.71 1.55 16.78
N ALA A 271 36.58 0.45 17.52
CA ALA A 271 35.25 -0.04 17.90
C ALA A 271 34.45 0.96 18.74
N ARG A 272 35.11 1.77 19.58
CA ARG A 272 34.48 2.80 20.41
C ARG A 272 33.71 3.85 19.59
N ASN A 273 34.22 4.14 18.39
CA ASN A 273 33.66 5.12 17.47
C ASN A 273 32.95 4.46 16.28
N ALA A 274 32.77 3.14 16.30
CA ALA A 274 32.12 2.39 15.25
C ALA A 274 30.61 2.28 15.51
N LYS A 275 29.82 2.30 14.43
CA LYS A 275 28.40 1.96 14.45
C LYS A 275 28.06 1.00 13.32
N LEU A 276 27.06 0.16 13.56
CA LEU A 276 26.45 -0.71 12.56
C LEU A 276 25.04 -0.19 12.24
N ALA A 277 24.58 -0.35 11.00
CA ALA A 277 23.17 -0.14 10.67
C ALA A 277 22.77 -0.87 9.41
N ARG A 278 21.49 -1.24 9.30
CA ARG A 278 20.92 -1.80 8.09
C ARG A 278 20.21 -0.72 7.28
N GLY A 279 20.76 -0.37 6.12
CA GLY A 279 20.16 0.58 5.17
C GLY A 279 20.41 2.06 5.49
N LEU A 280 20.49 2.46 6.77
CA LEU A 280 20.73 3.86 7.17
C LEU A 280 22.06 4.44 6.67
N ARG A 281 23.08 3.59 6.45
CA ARG A 281 24.41 4.00 5.95
C ARG A 281 24.36 4.75 4.61
N LYS A 282 23.39 4.41 3.76
CA LYS A 282 23.24 5.04 2.43
C LYS A 282 22.68 6.46 2.49
N PHE A 283 22.17 6.86 3.65
CA PHE A 283 21.38 8.06 3.83
C PHE A 283 21.99 9.03 4.84
N LEU A 284 22.59 8.50 5.91
CA LEU A 284 23.25 9.30 6.94
C LEU A 284 24.74 9.42 6.65
N THR A 285 25.16 10.63 6.33
CA THR A 285 26.58 10.99 6.20
C THR A 285 27.29 10.88 7.55
N HIS A 286 28.62 10.91 7.50
CA HIS A 286 29.44 10.91 8.70
C HIS A 286 29.13 12.11 9.63
N ASP A 287 29.01 13.32 9.07
CA ASP A 287 28.73 14.53 9.87
C ASP A 287 27.34 14.47 10.51
N GLN A 288 26.34 13.95 9.79
CA GLN A 288 25.00 13.73 10.33
C GLN A 288 24.99 12.68 11.44
N LEU A 289 25.83 11.64 11.33
CA LEU A 289 25.97 10.64 12.39
C LEU A 289 26.57 11.26 13.66
N ARG A 290 27.56 12.13 13.51
CA ARG A 290 28.15 12.89 14.63
C ARG A 290 27.12 13.78 15.32
N GLU A 291 26.35 14.54 14.54
CA GLU A 291 25.27 15.40 15.04
C GLU A 291 24.19 14.59 15.77
N LEU A 292 23.79 13.44 15.21
CA LEU A 292 22.78 12.55 15.80
C LEU A 292 23.20 11.99 17.17
N PHE A 293 24.50 11.75 17.36
CA PHE A 293 25.07 11.23 18.61
C PHE A 293 25.56 12.32 19.56
N GLN A 294 25.55 13.59 19.14
CA GLN A 294 26.04 14.73 19.93
C GLN A 294 27.44 14.47 20.50
N SER A 295 28.30 13.83 19.69
CA SER A 295 29.67 13.51 20.06
C SER A 295 30.64 14.39 19.29
N ASP A 296 31.75 14.80 19.91
CA ASP A 296 32.85 15.45 19.19
C ASP A 296 33.73 14.43 18.44
N ASP A 297 33.60 13.14 18.79
CA ASP A 297 34.37 12.05 18.20
C ASP A 297 33.93 11.70 16.77
N ASP A 298 34.88 11.19 15.99
CA ASP A 298 34.71 10.77 14.59
C ASP A 298 33.96 9.41 14.51
N ILE A 299 32.63 9.44 14.71
CA ILE A 299 31.79 8.22 14.67
C ILE A 299 31.54 7.76 13.22
N LYS A 300 31.90 6.52 12.88
CA LYS A 300 31.77 5.99 11.51
C LYS A 300 30.92 4.73 11.40
N TRP A 301 30.31 4.58 10.23
CA TRP A 301 29.67 3.33 9.82
C TRP A 301 30.73 2.30 9.45
N LEU A 302 30.63 1.11 10.04
CA LEU A 302 31.40 -0.04 9.57
C LEU A 302 30.93 -0.49 8.17
N SER A 303 31.84 -1.15 7.44
CA SER A 303 31.62 -1.64 6.08
C SER A 303 30.29 -2.40 5.93
N GLY A 304 29.58 -2.11 4.84
CA GLY A 304 28.31 -2.75 4.52
C GLY A 304 28.35 -4.26 4.24
N GLU A 305 29.54 -4.83 4.07
CA GLU A 305 29.75 -6.29 3.98
C GLU A 305 29.46 -7.02 5.30
N ILE A 306 29.56 -6.30 6.43
CA ILE A 306 29.30 -6.86 7.76
C ILE A 306 27.79 -6.99 7.96
N THR A 307 27.30 -8.22 7.78
CA THR A 307 25.87 -8.54 7.83
C THR A 307 25.63 -9.86 8.55
N GLN A 308 24.39 -10.07 8.98
CA GLN A 308 23.96 -11.33 9.60
C GLN A 308 24.13 -12.53 8.64
N ASP A 309 23.92 -12.31 7.34
CA ASP A 309 23.87 -13.39 6.34
C ASP A 309 25.27 -13.75 5.81
N LEU A 310 26.18 -12.77 5.68
CA LEU A 310 27.52 -12.99 5.13
C LEU A 310 28.58 -13.24 6.22
N THR A 311 28.49 -12.53 7.34
CA THR A 311 29.52 -12.53 8.40
C THR A 311 28.91 -12.57 9.81
N PRO A 312 28.11 -13.62 10.14
CA PRO A 312 27.38 -13.70 11.41
C PRO A 312 28.31 -13.67 12.64
N ASP A 313 29.42 -14.41 12.59
CA ASP A 313 30.37 -14.49 13.71
C ASP A 313 31.02 -13.13 14.00
N LEU A 314 31.48 -12.43 12.95
CA LEU A 314 32.10 -11.12 13.08
C LEU A 314 31.10 -10.09 13.60
N ARG A 315 29.87 -10.09 13.07
CA ARG A 315 28.82 -9.19 13.55
C ARG A 315 28.50 -9.43 15.02
N SER A 316 28.37 -10.69 15.44
CA SER A 316 28.16 -11.03 16.85
C SER A 316 29.32 -10.55 17.71
N TYR A 317 30.56 -10.81 17.30
CA TYR A 317 31.75 -10.38 18.03
C TYR A 317 31.81 -8.86 18.21
N LEU A 318 31.52 -8.09 17.16
CA LEU A 318 31.48 -6.62 17.22
C LEU A 318 30.44 -6.13 18.23
N MET A 319 29.25 -6.72 18.24
CA MET A 319 28.17 -6.30 19.14
C MET A 319 28.38 -6.77 20.59
N SER A 320 28.82 -8.01 20.81
CA SER A 320 28.91 -8.59 22.15
C SER A 320 30.24 -8.32 22.85
N GLU A 321 31.36 -8.40 22.13
CA GLU A 321 32.70 -8.30 22.73
C GLU A 321 33.29 -6.90 22.66
N LEU A 322 32.94 -6.14 21.61
CA LEU A 322 33.44 -4.79 21.36
C LEU A 322 32.41 -3.68 21.63
N ASP A 323 31.19 -4.02 22.04
CA ASP A 323 30.10 -3.08 22.37
C ASP A 323 29.75 -2.10 21.22
N VAL A 324 29.87 -2.58 19.97
CA VAL A 324 29.49 -1.79 18.79
C VAL A 324 27.96 -1.78 18.64
N GLU A 325 27.35 -0.64 18.92
CA GLU A 325 25.91 -0.43 18.78
C GLU A 325 25.45 -0.55 17.32
N GLU A 326 24.43 -1.38 17.09
CA GLU A 326 23.68 -1.39 15.83
C GLU A 326 22.46 -0.47 15.92
N ILE A 327 22.44 0.55 15.07
CA ILE A 327 21.37 1.53 15.01
C ILE A 327 20.24 0.98 14.15
N SER A 328 19.16 0.61 14.83
CA SER A 328 17.91 0.19 14.19
C SER A 328 17.12 1.40 13.68
N PRO A 329 16.14 1.20 12.77
CA PRO A 329 15.24 2.28 12.34
C PRO A 329 14.50 2.94 13.51
N ASP A 330 14.09 2.17 14.52
CA ASP A 330 13.48 2.68 15.76
C ASP A 330 14.49 3.47 16.61
N GLY A 331 15.72 2.96 16.75
CA GLY A 331 16.80 3.68 17.45
C GLY A 331 17.12 5.03 16.80
N PHE A 332 17.19 5.08 15.48
CA PHE A 332 17.32 6.33 14.72
C PHE A 332 16.13 7.26 14.96
N ALA A 333 14.90 6.76 14.83
CA ALA A 333 13.69 7.53 15.06
C ALA A 333 13.59 8.10 16.48
N ARG A 334 14.18 7.46 17.49
CA ARG A 334 14.27 8.00 18.86
C ARG A 334 15.28 9.13 18.99
N ARG A 335 16.41 9.04 18.29
CA ARG A 335 17.51 10.01 18.36
C ARG A 335 17.30 11.28 17.54
N ILE A 336 16.51 11.26 16.46
CA ILE A 336 16.27 12.48 15.67
C ILE A 336 15.67 13.61 16.55
N SER A 337 16.24 14.80 16.44
CA SER A 337 15.80 16.02 17.12
C SER A 337 15.28 17.05 16.12
N SER A 338 14.59 18.08 16.61
CA SER A 338 14.18 19.22 15.78
C SER A 338 15.39 19.97 15.22
N THR A 339 16.48 20.10 15.99
CA THR A 339 17.73 20.73 15.54
C THR A 339 18.35 19.96 14.38
N PHE A 340 18.42 18.63 14.50
CA PHE A 340 18.92 17.76 13.45
C PHE A 340 18.06 17.86 12.19
N LEU A 341 16.73 17.86 12.30
CA LEU A 341 15.84 17.97 11.14
C LEU A 341 15.89 19.37 10.50
N ALA A 342 16.19 20.41 11.27
CA ALA A 342 16.30 21.78 10.78
C ALA A 342 17.54 22.02 9.91
N SER A 343 18.65 21.33 10.18
CA SER A 343 19.91 21.44 9.43
C SER A 343 19.90 20.70 8.08
N GLN A 344 18.89 19.86 7.82
CA GLN A 344 18.84 19.03 6.60
C GLN A 344 18.31 19.78 5.37
N THR A 345 18.81 19.36 4.21
CA THR A 345 18.39 19.84 2.89
C THR A 345 17.10 19.18 2.40
N ASP A 346 16.44 19.74 1.40
CA ASP A 346 15.22 19.16 0.82
C ASP A 346 15.48 17.79 0.17
N ASP A 347 16.61 17.60 -0.52
CA ASP A 347 17.04 16.29 -1.08
C ASP A 347 17.15 15.21 -0.01
N TRP A 348 17.58 15.60 1.19
CA TRP A 348 17.65 14.71 2.33
C TRP A 348 16.26 14.33 2.81
N PHE A 349 15.30 15.27 2.87
CA PHE A 349 13.91 14.94 3.21
C PHE A 349 13.27 14.00 2.19
N ILE A 350 13.56 14.18 0.89
CA ILE A 350 13.11 13.25 -0.17
C ILE A 350 13.64 11.84 0.10
N ALA A 351 14.96 11.71 0.33
CA ALA A 351 15.57 10.42 0.65
C ALA A 351 15.06 9.84 1.99
N PHE A 352 14.79 10.69 2.99
CA PHE A 352 14.23 10.31 4.28
C PHE A 352 12.85 9.70 4.13
N TYR A 353 11.95 10.37 3.42
CA TYR A 353 10.57 9.91 3.20
C TYR A 353 10.53 8.62 2.37
N LYS A 354 11.40 8.49 1.35
CA LYS A 354 11.58 7.23 0.62
C LYS A 354 12.03 6.08 1.54
N TYR A 355 13.00 6.35 2.43
CA TYR A 355 13.44 5.36 3.42
C TYR A 355 12.30 4.98 4.39
N LEU A 356 11.54 5.95 4.87
CA LEU A 356 10.43 5.72 5.78
C LEU A 356 9.30 4.90 5.14
N SER A 357 9.05 5.00 3.84
CA SER A 357 8.03 4.19 3.16
C SER A 357 8.15 2.68 3.42
N GLY A 358 9.38 2.18 3.63
CA GLY A 358 9.66 0.78 4.00
C GLY A 358 9.64 0.47 5.51
N GLN A 359 9.41 1.47 6.37
CA GLN A 359 9.48 1.38 7.84
C GLN A 359 8.12 1.67 8.50
N GLU A 360 7.06 0.99 8.07
CA GLU A 360 5.67 1.26 8.49
C GLU A 360 5.46 1.32 10.02
N ALA A 361 6.19 0.49 10.77
CA ALA A 361 6.13 0.49 12.24
C ALA A 361 6.44 1.87 12.86
N LEU A 362 7.21 2.73 12.19
CA LEU A 362 7.61 4.04 12.68
C LEU A 362 6.54 5.12 12.48
N TRP A 363 5.59 4.94 11.55
CA TRP A 363 4.65 6.01 11.15
C TRP A 363 3.18 5.57 11.00
N ARG A 364 2.87 4.28 11.15
CA ARG A 364 1.50 3.76 11.12
C ARG A 364 0.56 4.46 12.12
N SER A 365 -0.73 4.48 11.80
CA SER A 365 -1.77 4.95 12.72
C SER A 365 -1.93 4.02 13.94
N PRO A 366 -2.44 4.56 15.06
CA PRO A 366 -3.01 3.76 16.15
C PRO A 366 -4.08 2.80 15.64
N ARG A 367 -4.06 1.54 16.10
CA ARG A 367 -5.07 0.53 15.70
C ARG A 367 -6.19 0.33 16.72
N TRP A 368 -5.98 0.71 17.98
CA TRP A 368 -6.94 0.54 19.07
C TRP A 368 -6.64 1.51 20.22
N ALA A 369 -7.59 1.66 21.16
CA ALA A 369 -7.47 2.59 22.29
C ALA A 369 -6.35 2.19 23.26
N GLY A 370 -5.21 2.88 23.20
CA GLY A 370 -3.99 2.58 23.96
C GLY A 370 -2.77 2.26 23.09
N ASP A 371 -2.97 2.00 21.78
CA ASP A 371 -1.88 1.93 20.81
C ASP A 371 -1.39 3.34 20.49
N SER A 372 -0.14 3.65 20.85
CA SER A 372 0.42 4.96 20.52
C SER A 372 0.68 5.15 19.02
N GLY A 373 0.60 4.09 18.20
CA GLY A 373 0.98 4.15 16.78
C GLY A 373 2.49 4.35 16.59
N GLY A 374 2.88 4.75 15.38
CA GLY A 374 4.27 5.00 15.04
C GLY A 374 4.87 6.21 15.76
N LEU A 375 6.10 6.08 16.27
CA LEU A 375 6.80 7.13 17.01
C LEU A 375 6.92 8.46 16.23
N LEU A 376 7.12 8.37 14.91
CA LEU A 376 7.36 9.53 14.06
C LEU A 376 6.11 10.40 13.84
N ARG A 377 4.92 9.88 14.12
CA ARG A 377 3.68 10.69 14.12
C ARG A 377 3.67 11.79 15.18
N ARG A 378 4.53 11.68 16.20
CA ARG A 378 4.68 12.66 17.29
C ARG A 378 5.95 13.50 17.18
N LYS A 379 6.73 13.32 16.11
CA LYS A 379 7.96 14.07 15.87
C LYS A 379 7.76 15.05 14.71
N PRO A 380 8.46 16.20 14.71
CA PRO A 380 8.30 17.22 13.69
C PRO A 380 8.99 16.79 12.39
N ILE A 381 8.43 15.79 11.70
CA ILE A 381 9.05 15.19 10.51
C ILE A 381 8.58 15.82 9.20
N LEU A 382 7.54 16.67 9.21
CA LEU A 382 7.04 17.31 7.99
C LEU A 382 7.81 18.60 7.72
N ARG A 383 8.42 18.74 6.55
CA ARG A 383 9.07 19.97 6.09
C ARG A 383 8.05 20.84 5.34
N LEU A 384 7.73 22.01 5.88
CA LEU A 384 6.77 22.94 5.31
C LEU A 384 7.39 23.85 4.24
N GLN A 385 6.54 24.52 3.46
CA GLN A 385 6.97 25.49 2.44
C GLN A 385 7.88 26.61 3.00
N ASP A 386 7.69 27.00 4.26
CA ASP A 386 8.52 28.01 4.96
C ASP A 386 9.80 27.44 5.59
N ASN A 387 10.16 26.19 5.25
CA ASN A 387 11.28 25.43 5.79
C ASN A 387 11.17 25.07 7.29
N LYS A 388 10.06 25.34 7.97
CA LYS A 388 9.88 24.83 9.34
C LYS A 388 9.48 23.36 9.33
N GLN A 389 9.67 22.73 10.49
CA GLN A 389 9.23 21.37 10.71
C GLN A 389 7.98 21.32 11.58
N GLU A 390 7.04 20.49 11.20
CA GLU A 390 5.81 20.27 11.96
C GLU A 390 5.53 18.80 12.22
N VAL A 391 4.82 18.55 13.32
CA VAL A 391 4.35 17.21 13.69
C VAL A 391 3.19 16.83 12.78
N PRO A 392 3.13 15.62 12.17
CA PRO A 392 2.11 15.30 11.19
C PRO A 392 0.66 15.47 11.66
N PHE A 393 0.37 15.06 12.89
CA PHE A 393 -1.00 15.06 13.43
C PHE A 393 -1.05 15.68 14.82
N ARG A 394 -2.18 16.31 15.11
CA ARG A 394 -2.57 16.82 16.43
C ARG A 394 -3.04 15.68 17.33
N SER A 395 -3.26 15.98 18.61
CA SER A 395 -3.80 15.03 19.59
C SER A 395 -5.21 14.53 19.27
N ASP A 396 -5.99 15.31 18.51
CA ASP A 396 -7.33 14.95 18.03
C ASP A 396 -7.32 14.10 16.74
N GLY A 397 -6.14 13.83 16.17
CA GLY A 397 -5.98 13.07 14.94
C GLY A 397 -6.08 13.89 13.65
N LYS A 398 -6.41 15.20 13.70
CA LYS A 398 -6.38 16.08 12.52
C LYS A 398 -4.93 16.39 12.11
N ALA A 399 -4.71 16.57 10.80
CA ALA A 399 -3.39 16.92 10.26
C ALA A 399 -2.99 18.36 10.64
N ASN A 400 -1.72 18.59 10.99
CA ASN A 400 -1.19 19.96 11.17
C ASN A 400 -0.76 20.59 9.84
N ALA A 401 -0.46 19.77 8.84
CA ALA A 401 -0.09 20.22 7.51
C ALA A 401 -0.66 19.27 6.45
N TYR A 402 -0.83 19.78 5.24
CA TYR A 402 -1.54 19.12 4.15
C TYR A 402 -0.64 18.89 2.95
N LEU A 403 -1.09 18.05 2.02
CA LEU A 403 -0.46 17.96 0.70
C LEU A 403 -0.76 19.25 -0.07
N PRO A 404 0.20 19.75 -0.87
CA PRO A 404 0.01 20.97 -1.66
C PRO A 404 -1.09 20.75 -2.72
N PRO A 405 -2.17 21.55 -2.72
CA PRO A 405 -3.11 21.55 -3.84
C PRO A 405 -2.46 22.22 -5.07
N PRO A 406 -3.05 22.06 -6.27
CA PRO A 406 -2.57 22.73 -7.49
C PRO A 406 -2.51 24.26 -7.34
N GLU A 407 -3.47 24.84 -6.62
CA GLU A 407 -3.62 26.29 -6.43
C GLU A 407 -2.92 26.80 -5.16
N GLU A 408 -2.77 28.12 -5.03
CA GLU A 408 -2.26 28.73 -3.80
C GLU A 408 -3.21 28.48 -2.63
N THR A 409 -2.64 28.26 -1.44
CA THR A 409 -3.41 27.94 -0.23
C THR A 409 -2.77 28.58 1.01
N ASP A 410 -3.61 29.04 1.92
CA ASP A 410 -3.21 29.57 3.23
C ASP A 410 -3.02 28.45 4.28
N PHE A 411 -3.29 27.19 3.91
CA PHE A 411 -3.03 26.06 4.78
C PHE A 411 -1.53 25.75 4.87
N PRO A 412 -1.01 25.32 6.03
CA PRO A 412 0.34 24.79 6.12
C PRO A 412 0.44 23.56 5.20
N ILE A 413 1.30 23.63 4.19
CA ILE A 413 1.51 22.55 3.24
C ILE A 413 2.92 22.00 3.37
N VAL A 414 3.06 20.70 3.12
CA VAL A 414 4.36 20.10 2.86
C VAL A 414 4.94 20.75 1.61
N LYS A 415 6.22 21.07 1.66
CA LYS A 415 6.93 21.81 0.63
C LYS A 415 6.75 21.18 -0.76
N ARG A 416 6.31 21.97 -1.76
CA ARG A 416 5.94 21.49 -3.10
C ARG A 416 7.06 20.70 -3.77
N GLU A 417 8.28 21.23 -3.70
CA GLU A 417 9.47 20.63 -4.31
C GLU A 417 9.79 19.22 -3.77
N ILE A 418 9.36 18.90 -2.55
CA ILE A 418 9.52 17.58 -1.95
C ILE A 418 8.41 16.61 -2.38
N VAL A 419 7.19 17.13 -2.57
CA VAL A 419 6.01 16.35 -2.98
C VAL A 419 6.00 16.06 -4.48
N ASP A 420 6.74 16.83 -5.29
CA ASP A 420 6.93 16.57 -6.72
C ASP A 420 7.53 15.18 -7.00
N ASP A 421 8.22 14.57 -6.02
CA ASP A 421 8.63 13.17 -6.10
C ASP A 421 7.45 12.22 -5.79
N GLU A 422 7.01 11.45 -6.80
CA GLU A 422 5.83 10.59 -6.72
C GLU A 422 5.89 9.56 -5.57
N GLN A 423 7.07 9.03 -5.23
CA GLN A 423 7.21 8.08 -4.13
C GLN A 423 7.00 8.75 -2.76
N VAL A 424 7.42 10.01 -2.66
CA VAL A 424 7.23 10.82 -1.45
C VAL A 424 5.77 11.21 -1.31
N ALA A 425 5.12 11.68 -2.38
CA ALA A 425 3.69 11.98 -2.38
C ALA A 425 2.87 10.77 -1.91
N GLU A 426 3.16 9.59 -2.44
CA GLU A 426 2.49 8.35 -2.05
C GLU A 426 2.74 7.98 -0.58
N PHE A 427 3.98 8.14 -0.10
CA PHE A 427 4.28 7.94 1.32
C PHE A 427 3.48 8.89 2.21
N LEU A 428 3.39 10.18 1.87
CA LEU A 428 2.67 11.18 2.68
C LEU A 428 1.14 10.93 2.65
N ARG A 429 0.60 10.44 1.53
CA ARG A 429 -0.79 9.95 1.48
C ARG A 429 -1.00 8.75 2.40
N ARG A 430 -0.11 7.75 2.34
CA ARG A 430 -0.13 6.57 3.24
C ARG A 430 0.08 6.93 4.71
N LEU A 431 0.86 7.97 5.00
CA LEU A 431 1.01 8.53 6.33
C LEU A 431 -0.34 9.04 6.87
N GLY A 432 -1.26 9.47 5.98
CA GLY A 432 -2.59 9.95 6.28
C GLY A 432 -2.79 11.45 6.01
N LEU A 433 -1.91 12.08 5.23
CA LEU A 433 -2.09 13.46 4.79
C LEU A 433 -2.91 13.51 3.50
N SER A 434 -3.81 14.48 3.42
CA SER A 434 -4.60 14.78 2.23
C SER A 434 -4.36 16.22 1.79
N GLU A 435 -4.86 16.58 0.62
CA GLU A 435 -5.04 17.99 0.27
C GLU A 435 -6.04 18.65 1.24
N PRO A 436 -5.98 19.98 1.43
CA PRO A 436 -6.94 20.69 2.27
C PRO A 436 -8.35 20.55 1.70
N ASP A 437 -9.32 20.20 2.54
CA ASP A 437 -10.73 20.21 2.16
C ASP A 437 -11.23 21.67 2.09
N VAL A 438 -11.51 22.13 0.87
CA VAL A 438 -12.01 23.48 0.59
C VAL A 438 -13.35 23.74 1.29
N PHE A 439 -14.20 22.73 1.45
CA PHE A 439 -15.51 22.85 2.12
C PHE A 439 -15.34 23.04 3.62
N ASP A 440 -14.43 22.30 4.25
CA ASP A 440 -14.12 22.46 5.68
C ASP A 440 -13.53 23.85 5.98
N ASP A 441 -12.66 24.36 5.11
CA ASP A 441 -12.13 25.71 5.25
C ASP A 441 -13.21 26.79 5.19
N ILE A 442 -14.14 26.66 4.26
CA ILE A 442 -15.25 27.60 4.13
C ILE A 442 -16.07 27.63 5.42
N VAL A 443 -16.38 26.46 5.99
CA VAL A 443 -17.21 26.33 7.19
C VAL A 443 -16.48 26.72 8.47
N GLU A 444 -15.21 26.34 8.63
CA GLU A 444 -14.46 26.56 9.87
C GLU A 444 -13.72 27.90 9.91
N ARG A 445 -13.40 28.51 8.76
CA ARG A 445 -12.55 29.72 8.69
C ARG A 445 -13.14 30.88 7.89
N VAL A 446 -13.83 30.65 6.77
CA VAL A 446 -14.39 31.75 5.93
C VAL A 446 -15.69 32.30 6.51
N LEU A 447 -16.74 31.48 6.60
CA LEU A 447 -18.07 31.91 7.06
C LEU A 447 -18.07 32.50 8.48
N PRO A 448 -17.32 31.95 9.47
CA PRO A 448 -17.29 32.52 10.81
C PRO A 448 -16.74 33.95 10.90
N LYS A 449 -16.02 34.46 9.89
CA LYS A 449 -15.55 35.86 9.86
C LYS A 449 -16.74 36.84 9.87
N TYR A 450 -17.80 36.51 9.13
CA TYR A 450 -18.97 37.37 8.91
C TYR A 450 -19.96 37.36 10.09
N SER A 451 -19.82 36.41 11.02
CA SER A 451 -20.64 36.33 12.24
C SER A 451 -20.02 37.03 13.46
N ARG A 452 -18.82 37.61 13.33
CA ARG A 452 -18.13 38.32 14.43
C ARG A 452 -18.67 39.74 14.60
N GLN A 453 -18.58 40.30 15.81
CA GLN A 453 -19.03 41.67 16.11
C GLN A 453 -18.28 42.76 15.32
N ASP A 454 -17.11 42.46 14.76
CA ASP A 454 -16.29 43.40 13.99
C ASP A 454 -16.23 43.04 12.50
N VAL A 455 -17.39 43.08 11.83
CA VAL A 455 -17.48 42.84 10.37
C VAL A 455 -16.85 44.00 9.57
N SER A 456 -16.55 45.13 10.23
CA SER A 456 -15.97 46.33 9.63
C SER A 456 -14.50 46.16 9.21
N SER A 457 -13.81 45.12 9.71
CA SER A 457 -12.42 44.83 9.39
C SER A 457 -12.20 44.06 8.09
N ILE A 458 -13.27 43.55 7.43
CA ILE A 458 -13.16 42.76 6.20
C ILE A 458 -12.96 43.69 5.01
N THR A 459 -11.82 43.58 4.34
CA THR A 459 -11.52 44.42 3.16
C THR A 459 -12.32 43.98 1.92
N PRO A 460 -12.58 44.88 0.95
CA PRO A 460 -13.25 44.51 -0.30
C PRO A 460 -12.52 43.39 -1.08
N ARG A 461 -11.18 43.34 -0.97
CA ARG A 461 -10.36 42.32 -1.63
C ARG A 461 -10.52 40.95 -0.96
N GLU A 462 -10.47 40.89 0.37
CA GLU A 462 -10.69 39.65 1.12
C GLU A 462 -12.09 39.10 0.88
N ARG A 463 -13.10 39.98 0.86
CA ARG A 463 -14.48 39.60 0.51
C ARG A 463 -14.57 38.98 -0.88
N ALA A 464 -13.98 39.61 -1.89
CA ALA A 464 -14.02 39.09 -3.26
C ALA A 464 -13.38 37.68 -3.35
N MET A 465 -12.31 37.45 -2.60
CA MET A 465 -11.66 36.13 -2.52
C MET A 465 -12.54 35.11 -1.79
N ASP A 466 -13.15 35.49 -0.67
CA ASP A 466 -14.06 34.63 0.09
C ASP A 466 -15.29 34.23 -0.77
N ILE A 467 -15.89 35.18 -1.50
CA ILE A 467 -17.02 34.92 -2.41
C ILE A 467 -16.61 34.00 -3.57
N GLN A 468 -15.47 34.25 -4.21
CA GLN A 468 -14.96 33.35 -5.26
C GLN A 468 -14.71 31.93 -4.73
N LYS A 469 -14.20 31.80 -3.50
CA LYS A 469 -13.96 30.50 -2.87
C LYS A 469 -15.27 29.73 -2.63
N ILE A 470 -16.30 30.43 -2.15
CA ILE A 470 -17.65 29.86 -1.97
C ILE A 470 -18.25 29.43 -3.33
N LEU A 471 -18.19 30.29 -4.35
CA LEU A 471 -18.72 29.97 -5.68
C LEU A 471 -17.99 28.79 -6.33
N ARG A 472 -16.65 28.70 -6.20
CA ARG A 472 -15.89 27.53 -6.68
C ARG A 472 -16.28 26.24 -5.95
N ALA A 473 -16.48 26.29 -4.64
CA ALA A 473 -16.94 25.13 -3.89
C ALA A 473 -18.34 24.68 -4.35
N MET A 474 -19.22 25.63 -4.68
CA MET A 474 -20.55 25.33 -5.22
C MET A 474 -20.52 24.75 -6.64
N ALA A 475 -19.50 25.09 -7.44
CA ALA A 475 -19.29 24.55 -8.79
C ALA A 475 -18.59 23.17 -8.82
N SER A 476 -18.15 22.64 -7.67
CA SER A 476 -17.49 21.32 -7.55
C SER A 476 -18.45 20.15 -7.82
N ASP A 477 -17.96 18.92 -7.99
CA ASP A 477 -18.79 17.71 -8.14
C ASP A 477 -19.20 17.07 -6.79
N SER A 478 -18.71 17.59 -5.66
CA SER A 478 -18.97 17.02 -4.33
C SER A 478 -20.32 17.47 -3.73
N GLU A 479 -21.36 16.67 -3.90
CA GLU A 479 -22.70 16.96 -3.34
C GLU A 479 -22.73 17.03 -1.80
N ALA A 480 -21.94 16.18 -1.12
CA ALA A 480 -21.84 16.21 0.34
C ALA A 480 -21.17 17.50 0.85
N GLY A 481 -20.10 17.95 0.17
CA GLY A 481 -19.40 19.19 0.49
C GLY A 481 -20.29 20.42 0.25
N LYS A 482 -20.99 20.46 -0.89
CA LYS A 482 -21.98 21.51 -1.20
C LYS A 482 -23.04 21.62 -0.13
N LYS A 483 -23.64 20.50 0.28
CA LYS A 483 -24.67 20.48 1.31
C LYS A 483 -24.18 21.06 2.64
N LYS A 484 -22.93 20.76 3.02
CA LYS A 484 -22.30 21.29 4.23
C LYS A 484 -22.11 22.81 4.17
N VAL A 485 -21.59 23.33 3.05
CA VAL A 485 -21.42 24.78 2.84
C VAL A 485 -22.78 25.48 2.78
N LEU A 486 -23.76 24.94 2.04
CA LEU A 486 -25.12 25.47 1.96
C LEU A 486 -25.76 25.63 3.35
N GLN A 487 -25.68 24.59 4.19
CA GLN A 487 -26.28 24.62 5.53
C GLN A 487 -25.63 25.66 6.45
N ALA A 488 -24.30 25.82 6.37
CA ALA A 488 -23.58 26.82 7.16
C ALA A 488 -23.82 28.25 6.64
N ALA A 489 -23.80 28.43 5.32
CA ALA A 489 -23.94 29.74 4.67
C ALA A 489 -25.36 30.32 4.82
N LYS A 490 -26.42 29.49 4.74
CA LYS A 490 -27.81 29.91 5.01
C LYS A 490 -27.99 30.59 6.37
N ASN A 491 -27.23 30.13 7.36
CA ASN A 491 -27.32 30.64 8.73
C ASN A 491 -26.36 31.80 9.03
N THR A 492 -25.53 32.20 8.06
CA THR A 492 -24.46 33.18 8.24
C THR A 492 -24.80 34.48 7.50
N PRO A 493 -24.70 35.67 8.13
CA PRO A 493 -24.90 36.93 7.45
C PRO A 493 -23.65 37.33 6.66
N PHE A 494 -23.37 36.67 5.52
CA PHE A 494 -22.14 36.89 4.73
C PHE A 494 -22.36 37.64 3.41
N LEU A 495 -23.61 37.76 2.94
CA LEU A 495 -23.93 38.44 1.69
C LEU A 495 -24.25 39.91 1.94
N LYS A 496 -23.71 40.80 1.10
CA LYS A 496 -23.99 42.23 1.18
C LYS A 496 -25.34 42.53 0.52
N ALA A 497 -26.16 43.30 1.22
CA ALA A 497 -27.45 43.74 0.73
C ALA A 497 -27.64 45.24 0.99
N VAL A 498 -28.56 45.85 0.22
CA VAL A 498 -28.91 47.28 0.28
C VAL A 498 -30.42 47.43 0.49
N ASP A 499 -30.82 48.35 1.37
CA ASP A 499 -32.22 48.71 1.60
C ASP A 499 -32.70 49.83 0.65
N TYR A 500 -33.98 50.22 0.73
CA TYR A 500 -34.53 51.33 -0.07
C TYR A 500 -33.89 52.70 0.22
N ASN A 501 -33.25 52.87 1.37
CA ASN A 501 -32.59 54.11 1.77
C ASN A 501 -31.12 54.16 1.30
N GLY A 502 -30.62 53.11 0.65
CA GLY A 502 -29.23 52.98 0.21
C GLY A 502 -28.27 52.55 1.34
N ASN A 503 -28.77 52.14 2.50
CA ASN A 503 -27.94 51.60 3.58
C ASN A 503 -27.49 50.20 3.19
N SER A 504 -26.22 49.89 3.45
CA SER A 504 -25.66 48.56 3.18
C SER A 504 -25.32 47.80 4.45
N SER A 505 -25.67 46.51 4.49
CA SER A 505 -25.36 45.60 5.59
C SER A 505 -25.12 44.19 5.06
N PHE A 506 -24.38 43.38 5.83
CA PHE A 506 -24.35 41.95 5.62
C PHE A 506 -25.62 41.31 6.19
N LYS A 507 -26.24 40.41 5.42
CA LYS A 507 -27.52 39.75 5.73
C LYS A 507 -27.43 38.27 5.39
N LYS A 508 -28.31 37.46 6.00
CA LYS A 508 -28.43 36.04 5.67
C LYS A 508 -29.09 35.89 4.30
N PRO A 509 -28.79 34.84 3.53
CA PRO A 509 -29.45 34.59 2.25
C PRO A 509 -30.99 34.61 2.32
N ASP A 510 -31.57 34.05 3.39
CA ASP A 510 -33.03 33.98 3.58
C ASP A 510 -33.68 35.36 3.89
N ASP A 511 -32.89 36.38 4.23
CA ASP A 511 -33.34 37.75 4.53
C ASP A 511 -33.19 38.68 3.31
N ILE A 512 -32.73 38.18 2.16
CA ILE A 512 -32.40 38.96 0.97
C ILE A 512 -33.31 38.54 -0.20
N TYR A 513 -33.63 39.50 -1.05
CA TYR A 513 -34.31 39.32 -2.33
C TYR A 513 -33.44 39.74 -3.52
N PHE A 514 -33.70 39.17 -4.70
CA PHE A 514 -33.06 39.67 -5.92
C PHE A 514 -33.56 41.07 -6.29
N PRO A 515 -32.69 41.97 -6.79
CA PRO A 515 -33.06 43.33 -7.18
C PRO A 515 -33.85 43.35 -8.50
N ASP A 516 -35.11 42.92 -8.47
CA ASP A 516 -36.05 42.99 -9.59
C ASP A 516 -36.97 44.22 -9.46
N GLU A 517 -37.29 44.88 -10.58
CA GLU A 517 -38.11 46.10 -10.57
C GLU A 517 -39.55 45.84 -10.11
N ASN A 518 -40.16 44.69 -10.46
CA ASN A 518 -41.50 44.36 -9.97
C ASN A 518 -41.48 44.06 -8.47
N LEU A 519 -40.40 43.43 -7.98
CA LEU A 519 -40.25 43.12 -6.56
C LEU A 519 -39.98 44.38 -5.72
N LYS A 520 -39.23 45.34 -6.27
CA LYS A 520 -39.07 46.68 -5.69
C LYS A 520 -40.40 47.43 -5.65
N ASN A 521 -41.21 47.35 -6.71
CA ASN A 521 -42.54 47.94 -6.71
C ASN A 521 -43.45 47.27 -5.66
N TYR A 522 -43.37 45.94 -5.55
CA TYR A 522 -44.16 45.17 -4.57
C TYR A 522 -43.82 45.54 -3.12
N PHE A 523 -42.54 45.68 -2.79
CA PHE A 523 -42.09 46.03 -1.44
C PHE A 523 -42.01 47.53 -1.19
N SER A 524 -42.55 48.37 -2.09
CA SER A 524 -42.56 49.82 -1.92
C SER A 524 -43.28 50.21 -0.62
N GLY A 525 -42.60 50.96 0.25
CA GLY A 525 -43.11 51.35 1.57
C GLY A 525 -42.84 50.33 2.70
N CYS A 526 -42.11 49.24 2.45
CA CYS A 526 -41.63 48.31 3.48
C CYS A 526 -40.18 48.66 3.90
N PRO A 527 -39.94 49.14 5.13
CA PRO A 527 -38.61 49.60 5.56
C PRO A 527 -37.61 48.46 5.81
N ASP A 528 -38.09 47.24 6.03
CA ASP A 528 -37.28 46.10 6.48
C ASP A 528 -36.92 45.10 5.36
N ILE A 529 -36.83 45.57 4.11
CA ILE A 529 -36.54 44.74 2.93
C ILE A 529 -35.15 45.04 2.39
N TRP A 530 -34.40 43.97 2.08
CA TRP A 530 -33.01 44.03 1.64
C TRP A 530 -32.85 43.36 0.29
N PHE A 531 -32.20 44.05 -0.65
CA PHE A 531 -31.90 43.54 -1.98
C PHE A 531 -30.42 43.20 -2.13
N LEU A 532 -30.11 42.15 -2.88
CA LEU A 532 -28.74 41.69 -3.10
C LEU A 532 -27.89 42.80 -3.77
N ASP A 533 -26.73 43.11 -3.18
CA ASP A 533 -25.69 44.02 -3.70
C ASP A 533 -24.45 43.22 -4.12
N GLU A 534 -24.69 42.11 -4.82
CA GLU A 534 -23.66 41.27 -5.43
C GLU A 534 -24.00 40.99 -6.90
N THR A 535 -23.01 41.17 -7.76
CA THR A 535 -23.18 41.09 -9.23
C THR A 535 -22.70 39.77 -9.83
N THR A 536 -22.27 38.81 -9.02
CA THR A 536 -21.68 37.53 -9.47
C THR A 536 -22.39 36.36 -8.80
N GLY A 537 -22.84 35.34 -9.55
CA GLY A 537 -23.33 34.07 -9.00
C GLY A 537 -24.85 33.88 -8.89
N GLU A 538 -25.65 34.48 -9.79
CA GLU A 538 -27.12 34.48 -9.73
C GLU A 538 -27.75 33.09 -9.47
N LYS A 539 -27.31 32.05 -10.20
CA LYS A 539 -27.84 30.68 -10.03
C LYS A 539 -27.45 30.04 -8.70
N GLU A 540 -26.26 30.32 -8.22
CA GLU A 540 -25.75 29.80 -6.95
C GLU A 540 -26.50 30.46 -5.78
N TRP A 541 -26.84 31.75 -5.88
CA TRP A 541 -27.60 32.48 -4.87
C TRP A 541 -29.03 31.98 -4.68
N GLU A 542 -29.68 31.55 -5.75
CA GLU A 542 -30.97 30.85 -5.66
C GLU A 542 -30.84 29.58 -4.80
N ALA A 543 -29.77 28.79 -4.97
CA ALA A 543 -29.52 27.59 -4.16
C ALA A 543 -29.25 27.91 -2.68
N PHE A 544 -28.62 29.05 -2.40
CA PHE A 544 -28.45 29.57 -1.02
C PHE A 544 -29.77 30.07 -0.41
N GLY A 545 -30.84 30.19 -1.20
CA GLY A 545 -32.17 30.53 -0.73
C GLY A 545 -32.58 31.97 -0.98
N ILE A 546 -31.86 32.76 -1.80
CA ILE A 546 -32.30 34.10 -2.20
C ILE A 546 -33.48 33.97 -3.17
N GLU A 547 -34.56 34.72 -2.94
CA GLU A 547 -35.82 34.57 -3.68
C GLU A 547 -36.04 35.75 -4.62
N ASN A 548 -36.66 35.50 -5.78
CA ASN A 548 -37.03 36.52 -6.79
C ASN A 548 -38.51 36.94 -6.72
N LYS A 549 -39.21 36.49 -5.67
CA LYS A 549 -40.63 36.73 -5.40
C LYS A 549 -40.89 36.84 -3.90
N PRO A 550 -42.00 37.43 -3.45
CA PRO A 550 -42.30 37.57 -2.02
C PRO A 550 -42.46 36.20 -1.35
N ARG A 551 -41.87 36.00 -0.17
CA ARG A 551 -41.90 34.70 0.53
C ARG A 551 -43.17 34.55 1.36
N PHE A 552 -43.67 33.31 1.47
CA PHE A 552 -44.65 32.98 2.51
C PHE A 552 -43.93 32.83 3.85
N LYS A 553 -44.23 33.72 4.79
CA LYS A 553 -43.70 33.67 6.15
C LYS A 553 -44.61 32.82 7.02
N LYS A 554 -44.03 31.76 7.59
CA LYS A 554 -44.66 30.91 8.61
C LYS A 554 -44.58 31.62 9.96
N PHE A 555 -45.69 31.71 10.68
CA PHE A 555 -45.73 32.15 12.08
C PHE A 555 -46.75 31.38 12.89
N SER A 556 -46.51 31.29 14.20
CA SER A 556 -47.45 30.65 15.13
C SER A 556 -48.51 31.65 15.58
N ILE A 557 -49.76 31.21 15.59
CA ILE A 557 -50.89 31.99 16.11
C ILE A 557 -51.58 31.22 17.23
N ASP A 558 -52.49 31.89 17.94
CA ASP A 558 -53.46 31.22 18.80
C ASP A 558 -54.87 31.46 18.24
N LEU A 559 -55.65 30.40 18.13
CA LEU A 559 -57.04 30.47 17.64
C LEU A 559 -58.00 30.57 18.83
N PRO A 560 -59.14 31.27 18.70
CA PRO A 560 -60.18 31.24 19.72
C PRO A 560 -60.66 29.82 20.02
N GLU A 561 -61.01 29.51 21.27
CA GLU A 561 -61.41 28.14 21.67
C GLU A 561 -62.64 27.62 20.92
N GLU A 562 -63.57 28.52 20.58
CA GLU A 562 -64.74 28.21 19.74
C GLU A 562 -64.33 27.70 18.35
N GLU A 563 -63.31 28.33 17.76
CA GLU A 563 -62.77 27.97 16.44
C GLU A 563 -61.94 26.69 16.51
N LYS A 564 -61.14 26.50 17.56
CA LYS A 564 -60.44 25.24 17.81
C LYS A 564 -61.44 24.09 17.95
N SER A 565 -62.52 24.28 18.71
CA SER A 565 -63.57 23.27 18.87
C SER A 565 -64.26 22.96 17.54
N ARG A 566 -64.54 23.99 16.73
CA ARG A 566 -65.13 23.81 15.40
C ARG A 566 -64.22 22.99 14.48
N LEU A 567 -62.92 23.29 14.45
CA LEU A 567 -61.92 22.57 13.64
C LEU A 567 -61.69 21.13 14.11
N ARG A 568 -61.83 20.84 15.42
CA ARG A 568 -61.76 19.46 15.96
C ARG A 568 -63.03 18.65 15.66
N GLY A 569 -64.19 19.30 15.52
CA GLY A 569 -65.48 18.64 15.45
C GLY A 569 -65.71 17.73 16.68
N ASP A 570 -66.10 16.48 16.46
CA ASP A 570 -66.32 15.48 17.53
C ASP A 570 -65.02 14.79 18.02
N SER A 571 -63.83 15.27 17.61
CA SER A 571 -62.56 14.64 18.01
C SER A 571 -62.14 14.99 19.43
N GLY A 572 -61.76 13.98 20.22
CA GLY A 572 -61.13 14.16 21.53
C GLY A 572 -59.81 14.95 21.48
N HIS A 573 -59.49 15.61 22.59
CA HIS A 573 -58.36 16.54 22.77
C HIS A 573 -57.73 16.38 24.16
N THR A 574 -56.40 16.31 24.22
CA THR A 574 -55.61 16.31 25.46
C THR A 574 -54.66 17.51 25.50
N GLU A 575 -53.99 17.81 24.39
CA GLU A 575 -53.05 18.94 24.27
C GLU A 575 -53.03 19.53 22.86
N ASP A 576 -52.81 20.85 22.76
CA ASP A 576 -52.49 21.54 21.51
C ASP A 576 -50.98 21.37 21.22
N ILE A 577 -50.62 21.02 19.99
CA ILE A 577 -49.21 20.85 19.58
C ILE A 577 -48.68 22.14 18.93
N GLU A 578 -49.30 22.55 17.82
CA GLU A 578 -48.86 23.70 17.05
C GLU A 578 -50.04 24.24 16.23
N ILE A 579 -50.17 25.57 16.18
CA ILE A 579 -51.05 26.26 15.24
C ILE A 579 -50.17 27.15 14.37
N THR A 580 -50.15 26.85 13.08
CA THR A 580 -49.34 27.55 12.09
C THR A 580 -50.23 28.30 11.12
N ASP A 581 -49.90 29.56 10.86
CA ASP A 581 -50.51 30.37 9.81
C ASP A 581 -49.41 30.93 8.89
N TYR A 582 -49.83 31.35 7.70
CA TYR A 582 -48.95 31.86 6.65
C TYR A 582 -49.44 33.23 6.17
N ASP A 583 -48.51 34.17 6.00
CA ASP A 583 -48.77 35.45 5.35
C ASP A 583 -47.72 35.67 4.26
N LEU A 584 -48.09 36.35 3.20
CA LEU A 584 -47.16 36.70 2.13
C LEU A 584 -46.40 37.95 2.56
N ASP A 585 -45.06 37.89 2.58
CA ASP A 585 -44.21 38.96 3.08
C ASP A 585 -44.53 40.28 2.37
N GLY A 586 -44.79 41.37 3.12
CA GLY A 586 -45.12 42.67 2.54
C GLY A 586 -46.55 42.84 1.97
N LEU A 587 -47.39 41.79 1.95
CA LEU A 587 -48.71 41.83 1.30
C LEU A 587 -49.64 42.91 1.85
N GLU A 588 -49.69 43.10 3.18
CA GLU A 588 -50.54 44.11 3.78
C GLU A 588 -50.17 45.53 3.32
N ASN A 589 -48.88 45.83 3.22
CA ASN A 589 -48.42 47.13 2.73
C ASN A 589 -48.67 47.29 1.24
N PHE A 590 -48.48 46.22 0.46
CA PHE A 590 -48.77 46.24 -0.98
C PHE A 590 -50.25 46.47 -1.26
N LEU A 591 -51.15 45.87 -0.48
CA LEU A 591 -52.60 46.05 -0.63
C LEU A 591 -53.06 47.49 -0.35
N LYS A 592 -52.40 48.21 0.57
CA LYS A 592 -52.67 49.65 0.80
C LYS A 592 -52.39 50.52 -0.43
N SER A 593 -51.55 50.06 -1.36
CA SER A 593 -51.29 50.79 -2.62
C SER A 593 -52.51 50.89 -3.53
N PHE A 594 -53.52 50.02 -3.34
CA PHE A 594 -54.77 50.02 -4.12
C PHE A 594 -55.82 51.00 -3.57
N GLU A 595 -55.62 51.55 -2.37
CA GLU A 595 -56.54 52.50 -1.72
C GLU A 595 -56.28 53.97 -2.12
N GLY A 596 -55.24 54.25 -2.92
CA GLY A 596 -54.85 55.59 -3.34
C GLY A 596 -55.50 56.07 -4.64
N GLU A 597 -55.62 57.40 -4.82
CA GLU A 597 -56.22 58.05 -6.01
C GLU A 597 -55.34 58.00 -7.29
N ASN A 598 -54.15 57.39 -7.25
CA ASN A 598 -53.20 57.38 -8.35
C ASN A 598 -53.18 56.04 -9.12
N CYS A 599 -53.40 56.16 -10.43
CA CYS A 599 -53.66 55.12 -11.41
C CYS A 599 -52.42 54.35 -11.88
N GLN A 600 -52.10 53.24 -11.20
CA GLN A 600 -51.35 52.08 -11.75
C GLN A 600 -51.89 50.74 -11.23
N PHE A 601 -53.16 50.70 -10.78
CA PHE A 601 -53.72 49.50 -10.13
C PHE A 601 -53.63 48.26 -11.02
N ALA A 602 -53.88 48.36 -12.32
CA ALA A 602 -53.80 47.22 -13.25
C ALA A 602 -52.38 46.62 -13.34
N GLU A 603 -51.32 47.43 -13.26
CA GLU A 603 -49.93 46.97 -13.25
C GLU A 603 -49.60 46.27 -11.92
N HIS A 604 -50.01 46.85 -10.79
CA HIS A 604 -49.85 46.23 -9.46
C HIS A 604 -50.64 44.93 -9.31
N SER A 605 -51.86 44.87 -9.86
CA SER A 605 -52.67 43.65 -9.92
C SER A 605 -51.95 42.57 -10.72
N LEU A 606 -51.34 42.92 -11.85
CA LEU A 606 -50.61 41.97 -12.68
C LEU A 606 -49.37 41.42 -11.96
N ILE A 607 -48.64 42.27 -11.23
CA ILE A 607 -47.48 41.86 -10.41
C ILE A 607 -47.92 40.83 -9.34
N LEU A 608 -48.96 41.14 -8.57
CA LEU A 608 -49.45 40.23 -7.52
C LEU A 608 -50.00 38.92 -8.10
N TRP A 609 -50.78 38.98 -9.18
CA TRP A 609 -51.28 37.80 -9.88
C TRP A 609 -50.14 36.89 -10.35
N ASN A 610 -49.10 37.47 -10.95
CA ASN A 610 -47.97 36.71 -11.45
C ASN A 610 -47.16 36.05 -10.32
N TYR A 611 -46.98 36.70 -9.17
CA TYR A 611 -46.31 36.07 -8.03
C TYR A 611 -47.13 34.93 -7.41
N LEU A 612 -48.45 35.10 -7.28
CA LEU A 612 -49.33 34.02 -6.83
C LEU A 612 -49.30 32.84 -7.80
N LEU A 613 -49.36 33.11 -9.10
CA LEU A 613 -49.27 32.09 -10.15
C LEU A 613 -47.90 31.39 -10.16
N ALA A 614 -46.81 32.11 -9.92
CA ALA A 614 -45.47 31.54 -9.82
C ALA A 614 -45.36 30.57 -8.63
N HIS A 615 -45.83 30.97 -7.45
CA HIS A 615 -45.92 30.09 -6.28
C HIS A 615 -46.81 28.87 -6.53
N PHE A 616 -47.89 29.05 -7.27
CA PHE A 616 -48.80 27.97 -7.62
C PHE A 616 -48.17 26.94 -8.58
N LYS A 617 -47.43 27.41 -9.59
CA LYS A 617 -46.75 26.55 -10.57
C LYS A 617 -45.60 25.74 -9.97
N GLU A 618 -45.00 26.22 -8.89
CA GLU A 618 -43.84 25.60 -8.25
C GLU A 618 -44.17 24.48 -7.24
N GLY A 619 -45.44 24.21 -6.93
CA GLY A 619 -45.73 23.07 -6.05
C GLY A 619 -47.16 22.54 -5.99
N TYR A 620 -47.27 21.26 -6.34
CA TYR A 620 -48.36 20.36 -5.92
C TYR A 620 -48.25 19.93 -4.44
N HIS A 621 -47.24 20.41 -3.70
CA HIS A 621 -46.84 19.87 -2.39
C HIS A 621 -46.63 20.90 -1.26
N TYR A 622 -46.95 22.18 -1.45
CA TYR A 622 -46.80 23.16 -0.38
C TYR A 622 -48.04 23.26 0.52
N SER A 623 -47.82 23.34 1.83
CA SER A 623 -48.86 23.50 2.86
C SER A 623 -49.22 24.95 3.19
N PHE A 624 -48.70 25.95 2.46
CA PHE A 624 -48.98 27.37 2.74
C PHE A 624 -50.39 27.83 2.33
N TYR A 625 -51.13 27.00 1.58
CA TYR A 625 -52.48 27.33 1.12
C TYR A 625 -53.47 27.48 2.28
N GLU A 626 -53.25 26.70 3.34
CA GLU A 626 -54.12 26.63 4.51
C GLU A 626 -53.25 26.73 5.77
N GLY A 627 -53.74 27.42 6.79
CA GLY A 627 -53.20 27.31 8.14
C GLY A 627 -53.47 25.91 8.71
N GLU A 628 -52.57 25.45 9.57
CA GLU A 628 -52.64 24.11 10.16
C GLU A 628 -52.80 24.19 11.68
N TYR A 629 -53.76 23.45 12.21
CA TYR A 629 -53.91 23.22 13.64
C TYR A 629 -53.65 21.74 13.96
N LYS A 630 -52.61 21.48 14.77
CA LYS A 630 -52.22 20.15 15.24
C LYS A 630 -52.50 19.98 16.72
N TRP A 631 -53.14 18.87 17.08
CA TRP A 631 -53.45 18.52 18.47
C TRP A 631 -53.28 17.02 18.73
N ARG A 632 -53.18 16.64 20.01
CA ARG A 632 -53.03 15.25 20.45
C ARG A 632 -54.14 14.83 21.38
N TYR A 633 -54.54 13.57 21.26
CA TYR A 633 -55.35 12.85 22.26
C TYR A 633 -54.74 11.47 22.54
N TYR A 634 -54.70 10.60 21.52
CA TYR A 634 -53.94 9.32 21.49
C TYR A 634 -52.92 9.24 20.35
N VAL A 635 -53.21 9.93 19.24
CA VAL A 635 -52.34 10.14 18.08
C VAL A 635 -52.41 11.61 17.68
N GLU A 636 -51.44 12.08 16.90
CA GLU A 636 -51.44 13.43 16.33
C GLU A 636 -52.54 13.55 15.28
N LYS A 637 -53.36 14.61 15.38
CA LYS A 637 -54.39 14.98 14.41
C LYS A 637 -54.11 16.39 13.89
N THR A 638 -54.46 16.64 12.63
CA THR A 638 -54.31 17.94 11.97
C THR A 638 -55.63 18.36 11.34
N ALA A 639 -55.99 19.63 11.46
CA ALA A 639 -57.08 20.28 10.72
C ALA A 639 -56.54 21.52 10.01
N GLN A 640 -57.14 21.83 8.86
CA GLN A 640 -56.76 22.97 8.02
C GLN A 640 -57.80 24.10 8.15
N PHE A 641 -57.35 25.35 8.04
CA PHE A 641 -58.20 26.54 8.03
C PHE A 641 -57.65 27.58 7.05
N ASP A 642 -58.50 28.48 6.55
CA ASP A 642 -58.06 29.51 5.59
C ASP A 642 -56.93 30.39 6.17
N ALA A 643 -55.79 30.39 5.49
CA ALA A 643 -54.60 31.15 5.88
C ALA A 643 -54.82 32.68 5.81
N ARG A 644 -54.03 33.44 6.57
CA ARG A 644 -54.15 34.90 6.67
C ARG A 644 -54.03 35.61 5.32
N TRP A 645 -53.05 35.24 4.51
CA TRP A 645 -52.84 35.86 3.19
C TRP A 645 -54.07 35.71 2.29
N LYS A 646 -54.70 34.52 2.29
CA LYS A 646 -55.86 34.17 1.46
C LYS A 646 -57.06 35.02 1.86
N LYS A 647 -57.34 35.11 3.17
CA LYS A 647 -58.39 35.99 3.73
C LYS A 647 -58.18 37.45 3.32
N ARG A 648 -56.94 37.97 3.38
CA ARG A 648 -56.62 39.35 2.98
C ARG A 648 -56.89 39.59 1.50
N ILE A 649 -56.39 38.73 0.62
CA ILE A 649 -56.50 38.90 -0.84
C ILE A 649 -57.94 38.75 -1.35
N VAL A 650 -58.73 37.87 -0.74
CA VAL A 650 -60.14 37.66 -1.12
C VAL A 650 -61.02 38.82 -0.66
N SER A 651 -60.73 39.41 0.50
CA SER A 651 -61.51 40.51 1.08
C SER A 651 -61.10 41.91 0.61
N HIS A 652 -60.05 42.01 -0.22
CA HIS A 652 -59.58 43.27 -0.79
C HIS A 652 -59.95 43.38 -2.27
N ALA A 653 -60.33 44.58 -2.70
CA ALA A 653 -60.56 44.86 -4.10
C ALA A 653 -59.22 45.17 -4.76
N TRP A 654 -58.70 44.24 -5.58
CA TRP A 654 -57.41 44.40 -6.25
C TRP A 654 -57.39 43.89 -7.69
N LEU A 655 -58.42 43.20 -8.19
CA LEU A 655 -58.42 42.67 -9.56
C LEU A 655 -59.11 43.63 -10.55
N PRO A 656 -58.54 43.86 -11.75
CA PRO A 656 -59.19 44.65 -12.79
C PRO A 656 -60.24 43.81 -13.53
N LYS A 657 -61.35 44.45 -13.90
CA LYS A 657 -62.30 43.92 -14.89
C LYS A 657 -61.91 44.39 -16.29
N ALA A 658 -62.09 43.56 -17.32
CA ALA A 658 -61.82 43.92 -18.71
C ALA A 658 -62.57 45.22 -19.10
N GLY A 659 -61.82 46.28 -19.44
CA GLY A 659 -62.35 47.60 -19.76
C GLY A 659 -62.82 48.43 -18.55
N GLY A 660 -62.64 47.94 -17.33
CA GLY A 660 -62.98 48.62 -16.07
C GLY A 660 -61.84 49.49 -15.54
N ILE A 661 -62.21 50.54 -14.80
CA ILE A 661 -61.28 51.51 -14.19
C ILE A 661 -61.17 51.40 -12.66
N CYS A 662 -61.90 50.44 -12.06
CA CYS A 662 -61.92 50.22 -10.63
C CYS A 662 -61.48 48.79 -10.29
N PRO A 663 -60.81 48.57 -9.15
CA PRO A 663 -60.51 47.23 -8.68
C PRO A 663 -61.77 46.54 -8.12
N HIS A 664 -61.82 45.23 -8.24
CA HIS A 664 -62.89 44.36 -7.76
C HIS A 664 -62.32 43.27 -6.83
N ASN A 665 -63.16 42.73 -5.95
CA ASN A 665 -62.77 41.57 -5.15
C ASN A 665 -62.73 40.32 -6.05
N PRO A 666 -61.84 39.36 -5.79
CA PRO A 666 -61.82 38.11 -6.55
C PRO A 666 -63.17 37.38 -6.63
N PRO A 667 -63.97 37.25 -5.56
CA PRO A 667 -65.28 36.58 -5.65
C PRO A 667 -66.32 37.28 -6.52
N ASP A 668 -66.11 38.54 -6.88
CA ASP A 668 -67.04 39.31 -7.71
C ASP A 668 -66.86 39.07 -9.21
N LEU A 669 -65.74 38.47 -9.62
CA LEU A 669 -65.33 38.29 -11.02
C LEU A 669 -65.32 36.81 -11.43
N SER A 670 -65.49 36.53 -12.72
CA SER A 670 -65.12 35.25 -13.33
C SER A 670 -63.76 35.33 -14.02
N PRO A 671 -63.05 34.19 -14.24
CA PRO A 671 -61.76 34.18 -14.94
C PRO A 671 -61.80 34.80 -16.34
N GLU A 672 -62.94 34.72 -17.03
CA GLU A 672 -63.15 35.31 -18.35
C GLU A 672 -63.23 36.84 -18.35
N GLU A 673 -63.59 37.45 -17.22
CA GLU A 673 -63.72 38.90 -17.06
C GLU A 673 -62.37 39.60 -16.79
N LEU A 674 -61.27 38.84 -16.65
CA LEU A 674 -59.93 39.38 -16.49
C LEU A 674 -59.33 39.89 -17.83
N PRO A 675 -58.52 40.96 -17.83
CA PRO A 675 -57.81 41.44 -19.02
C PRO A 675 -56.90 40.38 -19.66
N GLU A 676 -56.64 40.48 -20.97
CA GLU A 676 -55.80 39.53 -21.72
C GLU A 676 -54.36 39.41 -21.18
N SER A 677 -53.87 40.42 -20.45
CA SER A 677 -52.55 40.38 -19.80
C SER A 677 -52.45 39.38 -18.65
N PHE A 678 -53.58 38.89 -18.11
CA PHE A 678 -53.62 37.93 -17.02
C PHE A 678 -53.67 36.50 -17.58
N ILE A 679 -52.68 35.68 -17.22
CA ILE A 679 -52.72 34.25 -17.53
C ILE A 679 -53.83 33.62 -16.67
N ARG A 680 -54.91 33.18 -17.32
CA ARG A 680 -56.05 32.53 -16.68
C ARG A 680 -55.64 31.13 -16.20
N ASP A 681 -55.76 30.88 -14.91
CA ASP A 681 -55.48 29.59 -14.29
C ASP A 681 -56.68 29.19 -13.42
N GLU A 682 -57.35 28.08 -13.77
CA GLU A 682 -58.59 27.65 -13.12
C GLU A 682 -58.38 27.37 -11.62
N LYS A 683 -57.24 26.81 -11.24
CA LYS A 683 -56.99 26.44 -9.85
C LYS A 683 -56.67 27.66 -8.98
N LEU A 684 -55.97 28.66 -9.54
CA LEU A 684 -55.80 29.94 -8.86
C LEU A 684 -57.13 30.67 -8.70
N ALA A 685 -58.01 30.61 -9.71
CA ALA A 685 -59.35 31.18 -9.64
C ALA A 685 -60.21 30.51 -8.55
N ASP A 686 -60.17 29.17 -8.46
CA ASP A 686 -60.85 28.42 -7.41
C ASP A 686 -60.32 28.79 -6.01
N LEU A 687 -59.00 28.92 -5.85
CA LEU A 687 -58.35 29.30 -4.58
C LEU A 687 -58.74 30.70 -4.11
N LEU A 688 -58.99 31.61 -5.06
CA LEU A 688 -59.43 32.98 -4.82
C LEU A 688 -60.96 33.12 -4.70
N TRP A 689 -61.70 32.01 -4.77
CA TRP A 689 -63.17 31.95 -4.72
C TRP A 689 -63.86 32.78 -5.82
N MET A 690 -63.27 32.84 -7.02
CA MET A 690 -63.88 33.49 -8.19
C MET A 690 -65.14 32.73 -8.65
N LYS A 691 -65.99 33.38 -9.45
CA LYS A 691 -67.22 32.75 -9.98
C LYS A 691 -66.90 31.67 -11.03
N GLU A 692 -67.52 30.50 -10.88
CA GLU A 692 -67.44 29.40 -11.86
C GLU A 692 -68.08 29.77 -13.21
N ASP A 693 -67.45 29.37 -14.31
CA ASP A 693 -67.92 29.62 -15.68
C ASP A 693 -69.27 28.94 -15.97
N GLU A 694 -70.22 29.70 -16.54
CA GLU A 694 -71.54 29.18 -16.93
C GLU A 694 -71.46 28.08 -18.03
N ILE A 695 -70.34 27.99 -18.75
CA ILE A 695 -70.07 27.01 -19.81
C ILE A 695 -69.83 25.60 -19.22
N LYS A 696 -69.17 25.47 -18.05
CA LYS A 696 -68.98 24.17 -17.36
C LYS A 696 -70.30 23.55 -16.88
N LYS A 697 -71.27 24.38 -16.46
CA LYS A 697 -72.64 23.93 -16.07
C LYS A 697 -73.38 23.24 -17.22
N ILE A 698 -73.06 23.57 -18.47
CA ILE A 698 -73.68 22.97 -19.65
C ILE A 698 -72.98 21.64 -19.96
N GLU A 699 -71.65 21.60 -19.93
CA GLU A 699 -70.88 20.38 -20.23
C GLU A 699 -71.09 19.25 -19.21
N GLU A 700 -71.18 19.57 -17.90
CA GLU A 700 -71.45 18.58 -16.84
C GLU A 700 -72.87 18.00 -16.89
N LYS A 701 -73.87 18.78 -17.35
CA LYS A 701 -75.25 18.30 -17.48
C LYS A 701 -75.49 17.45 -18.72
N THR A 702 -74.71 17.65 -19.79
CA THR A 702 -74.90 16.91 -21.06
C THR A 702 -73.88 15.80 -21.31
N GLY A 703 -72.80 15.70 -20.50
CA GLY A 703 -71.83 14.60 -20.58
C GLY A 703 -71.04 14.52 -21.90
N GLY A 704 -71.10 15.55 -22.73
CA GLY A 704 -70.36 15.64 -23.99
C GLY A 704 -69.58 16.95 -24.06
N LYS A 705 -68.28 16.86 -24.35
CA LYS A 705 -67.47 18.02 -24.73
C LYS A 705 -67.84 18.45 -26.14
N PHE A 706 -68.18 19.72 -26.33
CA PHE A 706 -68.41 20.30 -27.64
C PHE A 706 -67.05 20.58 -28.30
N ILE A 707 -66.70 19.82 -29.36
CA ILE A 707 -65.52 20.10 -30.18
C ILE A 707 -66.00 20.61 -31.55
N PRO A 708 -65.65 21.85 -31.95
CA PRO A 708 -65.94 22.39 -33.27
C PRO A 708 -65.32 21.54 -34.39
N ARG A 709 -66.04 21.44 -35.51
CA ARG A 709 -65.77 20.51 -36.62
C ARG A 709 -64.43 20.74 -37.36
N GLU A 710 -63.69 21.78 -37.01
CA GLU A 710 -62.46 22.22 -37.67
C GLU A 710 -61.21 21.54 -37.07
N GLU A 711 -61.22 21.14 -35.80
CA GLU A 711 -60.03 20.60 -35.10
C GLU A 711 -59.79 19.08 -35.32
N TYR A 712 -60.79 18.32 -35.79
CA TYR A 712 -60.63 16.89 -36.10
C TYR A 712 -59.75 16.64 -37.34
N ALA A 713 -59.68 17.64 -38.24
CA ALA A 713 -58.92 17.57 -39.48
C ALA A 713 -57.42 17.90 -39.29
N GLU A 714 -57.04 18.59 -38.21
CA GLU A 714 -55.64 18.95 -37.94
C GLU A 714 -54.90 17.84 -37.18
N TYR A 715 -55.59 17.14 -36.27
CA TYR A 715 -55.05 15.99 -35.54
C TYR A 715 -54.65 14.82 -36.45
N THR A 716 -55.39 14.63 -37.56
CA THR A 716 -55.08 13.60 -38.57
C THR A 716 -53.89 13.98 -39.45
N LYS A 717 -53.67 15.27 -39.73
CA LYS A 717 -52.51 15.77 -40.50
C LYS A 717 -51.19 15.74 -39.72
N TRP A 718 -51.22 15.96 -38.41
CA TRP A 718 -50.02 15.90 -37.54
C TRP A 718 -49.40 14.49 -37.47
N LYS A 719 -50.24 13.45 -37.57
CA LYS A 719 -49.80 12.05 -37.52
C LYS A 719 -49.05 11.59 -38.78
N GLU A 720 -49.36 12.20 -39.93
CA GLU A 720 -48.75 11.86 -41.22
C GLU A 720 -47.41 12.57 -41.45
N GLN A 721 -47.22 13.78 -40.91
CA GLN A 721 -45.97 14.56 -41.10
C GLN A 721 -44.78 14.07 -40.26
N LYS A 722 -45.00 13.33 -39.18
CA LYS A 722 -43.92 12.77 -38.35
C LYS A 722 -43.24 11.54 -38.99
N ALA A 723 -43.89 10.92 -39.98
CA ALA A 723 -43.38 9.73 -40.67
C ALA A 723 -42.37 10.03 -41.79
N GLU A 724 -42.20 11.30 -42.18
CA GLU A 724 -41.42 11.69 -43.37
C GLU A 724 -40.13 12.48 -43.06
N THR A 725 -39.84 12.76 -41.78
CA THR A 725 -38.70 13.62 -41.37
C THR A 725 -37.54 12.88 -40.71
N GLU A 726 -37.46 11.54 -40.82
CA GLU A 726 -36.33 10.73 -40.31
C GLU A 726 -35.55 10.00 -41.43
N LYS A 727 -35.54 10.56 -42.65
CA LYS A 727 -34.58 10.16 -43.69
C LYS A 727 -33.75 11.35 -44.13
N VAL A 728 -32.43 11.19 -43.95
CA VAL A 728 -31.30 11.94 -44.52
C VAL A 728 -30.62 12.93 -43.54
N LYS A 729 -29.71 12.37 -42.73
CA LYS A 729 -28.30 12.81 -42.64
C LYS A 729 -27.45 11.62 -42.16
N GLY A 730 -26.79 10.95 -43.11
CA GLY A 730 -25.58 10.15 -42.84
C GLY A 730 -24.42 11.07 -42.51
N SER A 731 -23.23 10.64 -42.13
CA SER A 731 -22.52 9.34 -42.13
C SER A 731 -21.22 9.63 -41.35
N THR A 732 -20.76 8.78 -40.43
CA THR A 732 -19.60 7.86 -40.53
C THR A 732 -19.38 7.36 -39.09
N GLU A 733 -19.34 6.08 -38.76
CA GLU A 733 -18.25 5.11 -38.96
C GLU A 733 -18.81 3.69 -38.73
N ALA A 734 -18.18 2.70 -39.35
CA ALA A 734 -18.65 1.32 -39.35
C ALA A 734 -18.37 0.60 -38.03
N GLU A 735 -19.42 0.12 -37.37
CA GLU A 735 -19.34 -0.98 -36.40
C GLU A 735 -20.41 -2.02 -36.73
N THR A 736 -19.96 -3.26 -36.91
CA THR A 736 -20.78 -4.45 -37.08
C THR A 736 -21.59 -4.71 -35.81
N GLY A 737 -22.91 -4.56 -35.87
CA GLY A 737 -23.81 -4.91 -34.76
C GLY A 737 -23.81 -6.43 -34.46
N PRO A 738 -24.12 -6.83 -33.22
CA PRO A 738 -24.10 -8.24 -32.81
C PRO A 738 -25.22 -9.03 -33.48
N ASP A 739 -24.92 -10.26 -33.87
CA ASP A 739 -25.91 -11.24 -34.33
C ASP A 739 -27.05 -11.36 -33.30
N LYS A 740 -28.29 -11.38 -33.78
CA LYS A 740 -29.49 -11.53 -32.93
C LYS A 740 -29.46 -12.94 -32.32
N ILE A 741 -29.24 -13.05 -31.01
CA ILE A 741 -29.08 -14.33 -30.31
C ILE A 741 -30.45 -14.94 -30.03
N ASP A 742 -30.63 -16.20 -30.42
CA ASP A 742 -31.81 -17.01 -30.14
C ASP A 742 -31.62 -17.75 -28.80
N TYR A 743 -32.34 -17.31 -27.76
CA TYR A 743 -32.19 -17.87 -26.42
C TYR A 743 -32.51 -19.37 -26.38
N LYS A 744 -33.51 -19.84 -27.14
CA LYS A 744 -33.91 -21.26 -27.16
C LYS A 744 -32.81 -22.14 -27.77
N ASP A 745 -32.25 -21.72 -28.88
CA ASP A 745 -31.16 -22.43 -29.57
C ASP A 745 -29.88 -22.46 -28.72
N GLU A 746 -29.51 -21.35 -28.08
CA GLU A 746 -28.35 -21.29 -27.18
C GLU A 746 -28.56 -22.04 -25.85
N LEU A 747 -29.81 -22.14 -25.38
CA LEU A 747 -30.17 -22.97 -24.23
C LEU A 747 -29.95 -24.45 -24.55
N GLU A 748 -30.44 -24.91 -25.71
CA GLU A 748 -30.24 -26.29 -26.17
C GLU A 748 -28.76 -26.63 -26.34
N LYS A 749 -27.96 -25.72 -26.91
CA LYS A 749 -26.50 -25.87 -27.03
C LYS A 749 -25.80 -25.93 -25.67
N SER A 750 -26.24 -25.14 -24.69
CA SER A 750 -25.61 -25.09 -23.36
C SER A 750 -25.72 -26.42 -22.59
N PHE A 751 -26.81 -27.15 -22.83
CA PHE A 751 -27.06 -28.47 -22.27
C PHE A 751 -26.69 -29.65 -23.20
N ASN A 752 -26.19 -29.39 -24.41
CA ASN A 752 -25.70 -30.40 -25.35
C ASN A 752 -24.30 -30.06 -25.85
N ARG A 753 -23.30 -30.30 -24.99
CA ARG A 753 -21.87 -30.13 -25.30
C ARG A 753 -21.19 -31.49 -25.31
N PRO A 754 -20.86 -32.04 -26.50
CA PRO A 754 -20.23 -33.35 -26.62
C PRO A 754 -18.80 -33.32 -26.10
N GLY A 755 -18.36 -34.41 -25.48
CA GLY A 755 -17.00 -34.58 -24.97
C GLY A 755 -16.73 -36.02 -24.54
N GLU A 756 -15.48 -36.35 -24.26
CA GLU A 756 -15.13 -37.66 -23.71
C GLU A 756 -15.70 -37.82 -22.30
N THR A 757 -16.44 -38.91 -22.07
CA THR A 757 -17.07 -39.22 -20.76
C THR A 757 -16.20 -40.16 -19.92
N GLU A 758 -15.26 -40.86 -20.53
CA GLU A 758 -14.32 -41.76 -19.86
C GLU A 758 -12.90 -41.18 -19.86
N LEU A 759 -12.26 -41.19 -18.69
CA LEU A 759 -10.85 -40.84 -18.59
C LEU A 759 -10.00 -41.97 -19.17
N GLN A 760 -9.26 -41.70 -20.24
CA GLN A 760 -8.25 -42.63 -20.74
C GLN A 760 -7.21 -42.89 -19.64
N GLY A 761 -7.00 -44.15 -19.28
CA GLY A 761 -6.11 -44.55 -18.19
C GLY A 761 -4.69 -43.99 -18.36
N GLN A 762 -4.36 -42.94 -17.62
CA GLN A 762 -3.00 -42.42 -17.58
C GLN A 762 -2.14 -43.35 -16.73
N ILE A 763 -0.95 -43.68 -17.25
CA ILE A 763 0.10 -44.37 -16.51
C ILE A 763 0.49 -43.47 -15.34
N THR A 764 0.09 -43.85 -14.13
CA THR A 764 0.48 -43.14 -12.91
C THR A 764 1.89 -43.56 -12.51
N ASP A 765 2.80 -42.58 -12.44
CA ASP A 765 4.10 -42.74 -11.76
C ASP A 765 3.80 -42.96 -10.27
N ASP A 766 4.29 -44.05 -9.69
CA ASP A 766 4.09 -44.39 -8.28
C ASP A 766 4.86 -43.44 -7.33
N GLY A 767 5.57 -42.47 -7.89
CA GLY A 767 6.32 -41.45 -7.18
C GLY A 767 7.59 -41.99 -6.52
N LYS A 768 7.92 -43.27 -6.73
CA LYS A 768 9.10 -43.89 -6.12
C LYS A 768 10.34 -43.45 -6.86
N VAL A 769 11.14 -42.63 -6.18
CA VAL A 769 12.42 -42.18 -6.69
C VAL A 769 13.45 -43.30 -6.59
N ARG A 770 13.66 -44.03 -7.70
CA ARG A 770 14.63 -45.14 -7.78
C ARG A 770 16.09 -44.72 -7.52
N ASN A 771 16.45 -43.48 -7.88
CA ASN A 771 17.78 -42.91 -7.65
C ASN A 771 17.65 -41.46 -7.16
N PRO A 772 17.61 -41.25 -5.82
CA PRO A 772 17.40 -39.93 -5.23
C PRO A 772 18.49 -38.92 -5.55
N ASP A 773 19.73 -39.36 -5.71
CA ASP A 773 20.87 -38.46 -5.91
C ASP A 773 20.94 -37.98 -7.35
N TYR A 774 20.70 -38.89 -8.32
CA TYR A 774 20.55 -38.49 -9.71
C TYR A 774 19.33 -37.58 -9.93
N ARG A 775 18.18 -37.89 -9.32
CA ARG A 775 17.00 -37.02 -9.41
C ARG A 775 17.23 -35.67 -8.76
N ARG A 776 17.91 -35.62 -7.60
CA ARG A 776 18.29 -34.35 -6.95
C ARG A 776 19.24 -33.54 -7.82
N ALA A 777 20.27 -34.14 -8.39
CA ALA A 777 21.20 -33.46 -9.28
C ALA A 777 20.50 -32.90 -10.52
N LYS A 778 19.66 -33.70 -11.19
CA LYS A 778 18.89 -33.28 -12.37
C LYS A 778 17.86 -32.20 -12.04
N SER A 779 17.15 -32.33 -10.93
CA SER A 779 16.23 -31.27 -10.46
C SER A 779 16.99 -30.00 -10.08
N TYR A 780 18.13 -30.12 -9.41
CA TYR A 780 18.97 -28.98 -9.04
C TYR A 780 19.46 -28.23 -10.28
N GLU A 781 19.95 -28.92 -11.31
CA GLU A 781 20.32 -28.30 -12.58
C GLU A 781 19.12 -27.61 -13.25
N GLY A 782 17.96 -28.27 -13.31
CA GLY A 782 16.75 -27.65 -13.87
C GLY A 782 16.25 -26.43 -13.08
N HIS A 783 16.39 -26.41 -11.75
CA HIS A 783 16.08 -25.24 -10.94
C HIS A 783 17.13 -24.14 -11.10
N LYS A 784 18.41 -24.50 -11.16
CA LYS A 784 19.53 -23.59 -11.37
C LYS A 784 19.40 -22.89 -12.72
N GLU A 785 19.06 -23.61 -13.79
CA GLU A 785 18.79 -23.03 -15.11
C GLU A 785 17.62 -22.04 -15.07
N ARG A 786 16.51 -22.38 -14.40
CA ARG A 786 15.37 -21.47 -14.25
C ARG A 786 15.69 -20.22 -13.44
N LEU A 787 16.49 -20.36 -12.37
CA LEU A 787 16.96 -19.22 -11.58
C LEU A 787 17.90 -18.32 -12.39
N HIS A 788 18.74 -18.92 -13.25
CA HIS A 788 19.60 -18.17 -14.17
C HIS A 788 18.82 -17.48 -15.29
N SER A 789 17.71 -18.08 -15.74
CA SER A 789 16.84 -17.53 -16.79
C SER A 789 15.63 -16.76 -16.25
N GLU A 790 15.61 -16.38 -14.96
CA GLU A 790 14.50 -15.64 -14.36
C GLU A 790 14.44 -14.24 -15.00
N PRO A 791 13.36 -13.90 -15.73
CA PRO A 791 13.22 -12.58 -16.33
C PRO A 791 13.04 -11.51 -15.25
N ARG A 792 13.38 -10.26 -15.55
CA ARG A 792 13.14 -9.15 -14.63
C ARG A 792 11.63 -8.99 -14.36
N TYR A 793 11.26 -8.44 -13.20
CA TYR A 793 9.85 -8.24 -12.80
C TYR A 793 8.99 -7.59 -13.89
N ASN A 794 9.54 -6.61 -14.60
CA ASN A 794 8.86 -5.89 -15.68
C ASN A 794 8.72 -6.73 -16.96
N GLU A 795 9.64 -7.64 -17.24
CA GLU A 795 9.61 -8.55 -18.42
C GLU A 795 8.61 -9.70 -18.23
N ARG A 796 8.30 -10.03 -16.96
CA ARG A 796 7.21 -10.93 -16.60
C ARG A 796 5.82 -10.29 -16.72
N ARG A 797 5.75 -8.96 -16.79
CA ARG A 797 4.51 -8.19 -16.85
C ARG A 797 4.24 -7.80 -18.30
N LYS A 798 3.30 -8.50 -18.94
CA LYS A 798 2.78 -8.10 -20.26
C LYS A 798 1.51 -7.28 -20.03
N GLU A 799 1.51 -6.03 -20.46
CA GLU A 799 0.28 -5.25 -20.57
C GLU A 799 -0.55 -5.85 -21.71
N THR A 800 -1.66 -6.48 -21.35
CA THR A 800 -2.66 -6.93 -22.31
C THR A 800 -3.84 -5.97 -22.23
N LEU A 801 -4.26 -5.44 -23.38
CA LEU A 801 -5.53 -4.74 -23.49
C LEU A 801 -6.63 -5.76 -23.17
N ARG A 802 -7.24 -5.62 -21.99
CA ARG A 802 -8.36 -6.46 -21.58
C ARG A 802 -9.66 -5.74 -21.90
N THR A 803 -10.50 -6.36 -22.72
CA THR A 803 -11.90 -5.97 -22.81
C THR A 803 -12.56 -6.31 -21.47
N ILE A 804 -13.04 -5.30 -20.75
CA ILE A 804 -13.73 -5.47 -19.47
C ILE A 804 -15.23 -5.62 -19.75
N LEU A 805 -15.77 -6.80 -19.47
CA LEU A 805 -17.22 -7.05 -19.50
C LEU A 805 -17.87 -6.40 -18.27
N GLU A 806 -19.10 -5.88 -18.40
CA GLU A 806 -19.88 -5.33 -17.27
C GLU A 806 -19.92 -6.31 -16.08
N GLY A 807 -19.87 -5.78 -14.85
CA GLY A 807 -19.92 -6.58 -13.63
C GLY A 807 -21.21 -7.41 -13.53
N PRO A 808 -21.19 -8.60 -12.90
CA PRO A 808 -22.40 -9.43 -12.73
C PRO A 808 -23.44 -8.72 -11.88
N ASP A 809 -24.71 -8.92 -12.24
CA ASP A 809 -25.82 -8.44 -11.42
C ASP A 809 -25.73 -9.03 -10.00
N GLU A 810 -25.62 -8.14 -9.01
CA GLU A 810 -25.48 -8.50 -7.59
C GLU A 810 -26.70 -9.28 -7.08
N GLN A 811 -27.88 -9.08 -7.69
CA GLN A 811 -29.13 -9.74 -7.32
C GLN A 811 -29.11 -11.25 -7.60
N VAL A 812 -28.31 -11.71 -8.57
CA VAL A 812 -28.26 -13.13 -8.96
C VAL A 812 -27.70 -13.99 -7.84
N ARG A 813 -26.60 -13.54 -7.20
CA ARG A 813 -25.98 -14.28 -6.11
C ARG A 813 -26.87 -14.26 -4.86
N GLU A 814 -27.53 -13.14 -4.58
CA GLU A 814 -28.47 -13.04 -3.47
C GLU A 814 -29.68 -13.96 -3.67
N TYR A 815 -30.29 -13.95 -4.85
CA TYR A 815 -31.43 -14.80 -5.22
C TYR A 815 -31.11 -16.30 -5.03
N LEU A 816 -29.96 -16.75 -5.57
CA LEU A 816 -29.52 -18.14 -5.42
C LEU A 816 -29.21 -18.49 -3.95
N SER A 817 -28.64 -17.56 -3.19
CA SER A 817 -28.39 -17.75 -1.76
C SER A 817 -29.68 -17.88 -0.97
N GLN A 818 -30.71 -17.08 -1.27
CA GLN A 818 -32.02 -17.15 -0.61
C GLN A 818 -32.75 -18.47 -0.91
N LEU A 819 -32.73 -18.93 -2.17
CA LEU A 819 -33.46 -20.14 -2.57
C LEU A 819 -32.77 -21.45 -2.19
N TYR A 820 -31.44 -21.48 -2.20
CA TYR A 820 -30.66 -22.71 -2.06
C TYR A 820 -29.70 -22.72 -0.85
N GLY A 821 -29.54 -21.59 -0.15
CA GLY A 821 -28.65 -21.50 1.02
C GLY A 821 -27.20 -21.84 0.70
N GLY A 822 -26.77 -21.60 -0.55
CA GLY A 822 -25.46 -21.96 -1.08
C GLY A 822 -25.24 -23.46 -1.31
N LYS A 823 -26.28 -24.29 -1.26
CA LYS A 823 -26.20 -25.73 -1.58
C LYS A 823 -26.27 -25.96 -3.09
N CYS A 824 -25.42 -26.85 -3.59
CA CYS A 824 -25.43 -27.25 -4.99
C CYS A 824 -26.78 -27.85 -5.40
N GLN A 825 -27.35 -27.41 -6.53
CA GLN A 825 -28.64 -27.92 -7.03
C GLN A 825 -28.60 -29.38 -7.51
N ILE A 826 -27.41 -29.91 -7.81
CA ILE A 826 -27.25 -31.31 -8.26
C ILE A 826 -27.01 -32.23 -7.06
N CYS A 827 -26.01 -31.94 -6.23
CA CYS A 827 -25.59 -32.85 -5.15
C CYS A 827 -25.97 -32.40 -3.73
N GLY A 828 -26.53 -31.20 -3.56
CA GLY A 828 -26.93 -30.64 -2.25
C GLY A 828 -25.79 -30.25 -1.31
N LYS A 829 -24.52 -30.40 -1.73
CA LYS A 829 -23.34 -30.11 -0.90
C LYS A 829 -22.95 -28.62 -0.97
N THR A 830 -22.37 -28.14 0.12
CA THR A 830 -21.70 -26.84 0.27
C THR A 830 -20.65 -26.93 1.39
N PHE A 831 -19.80 -25.93 1.54
CA PHE A 831 -18.85 -25.81 2.65
C PHE A 831 -18.65 -24.32 3.00
N PRO A 832 -18.25 -23.96 4.24
CA PRO A 832 -18.08 -22.57 4.62
C PRO A 832 -16.81 -21.94 4.01
N GLU A 833 -16.95 -20.72 3.49
CA GLU A 833 -15.85 -19.82 3.16
C GLU A 833 -15.16 -19.31 4.43
N ARG A 834 -14.00 -18.63 4.29
CA ARG A 834 -13.23 -18.11 5.43
C ARG A 834 -14.00 -17.08 6.27
N ASP A 835 -14.99 -16.43 5.70
CA ASP A 835 -15.89 -15.49 6.37
C ASP A 835 -17.14 -16.17 6.97
N GLY A 836 -17.24 -17.50 6.88
CA GLY A 836 -18.33 -18.30 7.42
C GLY A 836 -19.56 -18.44 6.52
N LYS A 837 -19.59 -17.79 5.34
CA LYS A 837 -20.72 -17.93 4.39
C LYS A 837 -20.64 -19.25 3.61
N PRO A 838 -21.77 -19.83 3.17
CA PRO A 838 -21.74 -21.05 2.36
C PRO A 838 -21.15 -20.78 0.96
N PHE A 839 -20.16 -21.57 0.56
CA PHE A 839 -19.51 -21.49 -0.74
C PHE A 839 -20.42 -22.06 -1.84
N PHE A 840 -20.65 -21.26 -2.87
CA PHE A 840 -21.22 -21.72 -4.14
C PHE A 840 -20.80 -20.80 -5.29
N ILE A 841 -20.85 -21.36 -6.50
CA ILE A 841 -20.59 -20.65 -7.75
C ILE A 841 -21.94 -20.39 -8.41
N ALA A 842 -22.22 -19.11 -8.71
CA ALA A 842 -23.36 -18.70 -9.51
C ALA A 842 -22.98 -18.88 -10.99
N ASN A 843 -23.42 -19.99 -11.58
CA ASN A 843 -23.08 -20.37 -12.95
C ASN A 843 -24.25 -20.05 -13.88
N TYR A 844 -24.04 -19.16 -14.84
CA TYR A 844 -25.06 -18.87 -15.84
C TYR A 844 -25.18 -20.02 -16.85
N ILE A 845 -26.40 -20.43 -17.16
CA ILE A 845 -26.69 -21.47 -18.15
C ILE A 845 -26.23 -20.95 -19.52
N LEU A 846 -26.74 -19.80 -19.97
CA LEU A 846 -26.17 -19.03 -21.08
C LEU A 846 -25.15 -18.01 -20.58
N ARG A 847 -24.00 -17.92 -21.24
CA ARG A 847 -22.90 -17.03 -20.82
C ARG A 847 -23.28 -15.56 -20.98
N ARG A 848 -23.08 -14.75 -19.93
CA ARG A 848 -23.33 -13.29 -19.90
C ARG A 848 -22.75 -12.47 -21.06
N LYS A 849 -21.63 -12.93 -21.63
CA LYS A 849 -20.99 -12.28 -22.78
C LYS A 849 -21.81 -12.36 -24.08
N LEU A 850 -22.85 -13.19 -24.12
CA LEU A 850 -23.71 -13.37 -25.29
C LEU A 850 -24.68 -12.19 -25.40
N ALA A 851 -25.45 -11.90 -24.33
CA ALA A 851 -26.35 -10.75 -24.32
C ALA A 851 -26.65 -10.27 -22.90
N ARG A 852 -26.91 -8.96 -22.73
CA ARG A 852 -27.16 -8.35 -21.43
C ARG A 852 -28.38 -8.93 -20.69
N PHE A 853 -29.43 -9.32 -21.42
CA PHE A 853 -30.64 -9.91 -20.82
C PHE A 853 -30.42 -11.30 -20.21
N THR A 854 -29.29 -11.97 -20.52
CA THR A 854 -28.92 -13.26 -19.93
C THR A 854 -28.38 -13.12 -18.50
N ASP A 855 -28.08 -11.90 -18.05
CA ASP A 855 -27.63 -11.56 -16.70
C ASP A 855 -28.83 -11.42 -15.74
N THR A 856 -29.57 -12.50 -15.56
CA THR A 856 -30.79 -12.56 -14.75
C THR A 856 -30.77 -13.79 -13.84
N PRO A 857 -31.37 -13.74 -12.63
CA PRO A 857 -31.38 -14.88 -11.72
C PRO A 857 -31.99 -16.15 -12.32
N ALA A 858 -32.96 -16.01 -13.23
CA ALA A 858 -33.62 -17.12 -13.91
C ALA A 858 -32.66 -17.98 -14.77
N ASN A 859 -31.59 -17.38 -15.31
CA ASN A 859 -30.60 -18.03 -16.17
C ASN A 859 -29.37 -18.51 -15.36
N ALA A 860 -29.46 -18.63 -14.03
CA ALA A 860 -28.32 -18.94 -13.17
C ALA A 860 -28.54 -20.19 -12.31
N LEU A 861 -27.46 -20.95 -12.09
CA LEU A 861 -27.44 -22.16 -11.25
C LEU A 861 -26.49 -21.97 -10.06
N CYS A 862 -26.91 -22.49 -8.91
CA CYS A 862 -26.12 -22.61 -7.69
C CYS A 862 -25.38 -23.96 -7.70
N LEU A 863 -24.08 -23.95 -8.00
CA LEU A 863 -23.25 -25.16 -8.11
C LEU A 863 -22.09 -25.16 -7.11
N CYS A 864 -21.68 -26.36 -6.66
CA CYS A 864 -20.39 -26.52 -5.97
C CYS A 864 -19.23 -26.52 -6.98
N ALA A 865 -18.00 -26.39 -6.50
CA ALA A 865 -16.80 -26.33 -7.34
C ALA A 865 -16.68 -27.52 -8.32
N ASP A 866 -17.00 -28.73 -7.86
CA ASP A 866 -16.94 -29.95 -8.68
C ASP A 866 -17.97 -29.94 -9.82
N HIS A 867 -19.24 -29.69 -9.51
CA HIS A 867 -20.30 -29.66 -10.53
C HIS A 867 -20.17 -28.47 -11.47
N PHE A 868 -19.64 -27.34 -11.00
CA PHE A 868 -19.26 -26.22 -11.87
C PHE A 868 -18.14 -26.61 -12.85
N ALA A 869 -17.10 -27.29 -12.36
CA ALA A 869 -16.01 -27.74 -13.21
C ALA A 869 -16.48 -28.79 -14.23
N LYS A 870 -17.28 -29.78 -13.81
CA LYS A 870 -17.94 -30.74 -14.70
C LYS A 870 -18.83 -30.03 -15.73
N TRP A 871 -19.63 -29.04 -15.32
CA TRP A 871 -20.45 -28.25 -16.23
C TRP A 871 -19.63 -27.44 -17.24
N GLN A 872 -18.50 -26.86 -16.84
CA GLN A 872 -17.73 -25.96 -17.69
C GLN A 872 -16.79 -26.69 -18.66
N HIS A 873 -16.26 -27.84 -18.24
CA HIS A 873 -15.20 -28.56 -18.96
C HIS A 873 -15.58 -29.99 -19.40
N GLY A 874 -16.63 -30.57 -18.84
CA GLY A 874 -17.10 -31.91 -19.15
C GLY A 874 -18.21 -31.94 -20.19
N ALA A 875 -18.55 -33.16 -20.63
CA ALA A 875 -19.68 -33.39 -21.52
C ALA A 875 -21.01 -33.20 -20.77
N ILE A 876 -21.98 -32.54 -21.42
CA ILE A 876 -23.35 -32.45 -20.92
C ILE A 876 -24.31 -32.78 -22.05
N GLU A 877 -25.26 -33.65 -21.79
CA GLU A 877 -26.24 -34.13 -22.76
C GLU A 877 -27.63 -34.17 -22.10
N THR A 878 -28.66 -33.77 -22.82
CA THR A 878 -30.04 -33.83 -22.32
C THR A 878 -31.02 -33.99 -23.48
N GLU A 879 -32.04 -34.82 -23.27
CA GLU A 879 -33.14 -34.95 -24.23
C GLU A 879 -34.22 -33.90 -23.91
N ASN A 880 -34.58 -33.11 -24.92
CA ASN A 880 -35.72 -32.19 -24.92
C ASN A 880 -35.80 -31.23 -23.72
N ILE A 881 -34.72 -30.54 -23.38
CA ILE A 881 -34.66 -29.61 -22.23
C ILE A 881 -35.73 -28.50 -22.28
N SER A 882 -36.02 -27.99 -23.48
CA SER A 882 -37.07 -26.99 -23.72
C SER A 882 -38.44 -27.52 -23.29
N GLU A 883 -38.76 -28.77 -23.63
CA GLU A 883 -40.01 -29.43 -23.23
C GLU A 883 -40.04 -29.72 -21.73
N GLN A 884 -38.91 -30.06 -21.10
CA GLN A 884 -38.84 -30.26 -19.64
C GLN A 884 -39.18 -28.97 -18.87
N ILE A 885 -38.80 -27.80 -19.41
CA ILE A 885 -39.09 -26.48 -18.82
C ILE A 885 -40.51 -26.02 -19.15
N GLU A 886 -40.96 -26.15 -20.40
CA GLU A 886 -42.29 -25.69 -20.85
C GLU A 886 -43.46 -26.50 -20.24
N ASN A 887 -43.26 -27.80 -20.00
CA ASN A 887 -44.29 -28.67 -19.44
C ASN A 887 -44.42 -28.60 -17.92
N PHE A 888 -43.54 -27.85 -17.24
CA PHE A 888 -43.63 -27.65 -15.80
C PHE A 888 -44.90 -26.87 -15.44
N LYS A 889 -45.62 -27.38 -14.44
CA LYS A 889 -46.79 -26.73 -13.81
C LYS A 889 -46.57 -26.70 -12.31
N THR A 890 -46.90 -25.57 -11.69
CA THR A 890 -46.83 -25.41 -10.22
C THR A 890 -47.85 -26.29 -9.51
N GLU A 891 -47.63 -26.57 -8.22
CA GLU A 891 -48.59 -27.31 -7.39
C GLU A 891 -49.99 -26.66 -7.39
N LEU A 892 -50.06 -25.32 -7.41
CA LEU A 892 -51.31 -24.56 -7.48
C LEU A 892 -52.02 -24.67 -8.83
N GLU A 893 -51.31 -24.98 -9.91
CA GLU A 893 -51.86 -25.24 -11.25
C GLU A 893 -52.25 -26.72 -11.45
N GLY A 894 -52.14 -27.55 -10.39
CA GLY A 894 -52.43 -28.98 -10.43
C GLY A 894 -51.30 -29.84 -10.98
N GLY A 895 -50.07 -29.32 -11.04
CA GLY A 895 -48.87 -30.09 -11.36
C GLY A 895 -48.48 -31.04 -10.23
N ASN A 896 -47.99 -32.24 -10.56
CA ASN A 896 -47.58 -33.25 -9.57
C ASN A 896 -46.11 -33.72 -9.79
N SER A 897 -45.37 -32.98 -10.61
CA SER A 897 -43.98 -33.25 -10.98
C SER A 897 -43.02 -32.45 -10.09
N GLU A 898 -41.99 -33.08 -9.54
CA GLU A 898 -40.93 -32.35 -8.84
C GLU A 898 -40.25 -31.32 -9.78
N PRO A 899 -40.00 -30.08 -9.34
CA PRO A 899 -39.33 -29.04 -10.14
C PRO A 899 -37.85 -29.38 -10.34
N ALA A 900 -37.55 -30.29 -11.25
CA ALA A 900 -36.19 -30.75 -11.55
C ALA A 900 -35.96 -31.01 -13.05
N LEU A 901 -34.74 -30.74 -13.52
CA LEU A 901 -34.33 -30.99 -14.91
C LEU A 901 -33.40 -32.20 -14.96
N ARG A 902 -33.64 -33.13 -15.89
CA ARG A 902 -32.83 -34.34 -16.09
C ARG A 902 -31.74 -34.12 -17.13
N ILE A 903 -30.50 -34.40 -16.75
CA ILE A 903 -29.32 -34.25 -17.62
C ILE A 903 -28.37 -35.43 -17.42
N ASN A 904 -27.51 -35.67 -18.41
CA ASN A 904 -26.35 -36.55 -18.31
C ASN A 904 -25.09 -35.67 -18.26
N LEU A 905 -24.34 -35.72 -17.16
CA LEU A 905 -23.15 -34.91 -16.93
C LEU A 905 -21.92 -35.80 -16.77
N CYS A 906 -20.97 -35.71 -17.71
CA CYS A 906 -19.80 -36.57 -17.79
C CYS A 906 -20.13 -38.08 -17.79
N GLY A 907 -21.24 -38.48 -18.42
CA GLY A 907 -21.67 -39.89 -18.48
C GLY A 907 -22.50 -40.36 -17.28
N GLU A 908 -22.72 -39.52 -16.27
CA GLU A 908 -23.57 -39.80 -15.11
C GLU A 908 -24.94 -39.10 -15.23
N GLU A 909 -26.04 -39.87 -15.15
CA GLU A 909 -27.39 -39.30 -15.08
C GLU A 909 -27.59 -38.54 -13.76
N CYS A 910 -27.94 -37.26 -13.84
CA CYS A 910 -28.18 -36.42 -12.67
C CYS A 910 -29.37 -35.46 -12.86
N MET A 911 -29.92 -35.01 -11.74
CA MET A 911 -31.07 -34.11 -11.71
C MET A 911 -30.66 -32.76 -11.12
N ILE A 912 -30.96 -31.66 -11.83
CA ILE A 912 -30.85 -30.30 -11.30
C ILE A 912 -32.12 -29.99 -10.54
N LYS A 913 -32.04 -29.91 -9.21
CA LYS A 913 -33.19 -29.61 -8.35
C LYS A 913 -33.41 -28.10 -8.30
N LEU A 914 -34.56 -27.66 -8.79
CA LEU A 914 -34.99 -26.26 -8.77
C LEU A 914 -36.08 -26.04 -7.71
N LYS A 915 -36.32 -24.78 -7.36
CA LYS A 915 -37.50 -24.38 -6.57
C LYS A 915 -38.58 -23.98 -7.57
N GLU A 916 -39.85 -24.18 -7.26
CA GLU A 916 -40.95 -23.86 -8.19
C GLU A 916 -40.86 -22.44 -8.74
N LYS A 917 -40.59 -21.45 -7.88
CA LYS A 917 -40.37 -20.05 -8.28
C LYS A 917 -39.25 -19.89 -9.31
N HIS A 918 -38.13 -20.60 -9.13
CA HIS A 918 -36.97 -20.49 -10.02
C HIS A 918 -37.21 -21.16 -11.37
N LEU A 919 -37.88 -22.32 -11.39
CA LEU A 919 -38.23 -22.99 -12.65
C LEU A 919 -39.32 -22.22 -13.40
N LEU A 920 -40.25 -21.57 -12.70
CA LEU A 920 -41.24 -20.66 -13.28
C LEU A 920 -40.57 -19.42 -13.88
N ASP A 921 -39.62 -18.77 -13.18
CA ASP A 921 -38.87 -17.63 -13.69
C ASP A 921 -38.07 -18.01 -14.96
N LEU A 922 -37.48 -19.21 -15.00
CA LEU A 922 -36.80 -19.74 -16.19
C LEU A 922 -37.78 -20.05 -17.34
N GLN A 923 -38.98 -20.55 -17.04
CA GLN A 923 -40.05 -20.78 -18.03
C GLN A 923 -40.53 -19.46 -18.65
N GLU A 924 -40.75 -18.42 -17.85
CA GLU A 924 -41.16 -17.10 -18.34
C GLU A 924 -40.05 -16.41 -19.14
N LEU A 925 -38.78 -16.59 -18.77
CA LEU A 925 -37.65 -16.12 -19.57
C LEU A 925 -37.63 -16.77 -20.97
N LEU A 926 -37.89 -18.07 -21.06
CA LEU A 926 -37.99 -18.79 -22.33
C LEU A 926 -39.17 -18.25 -23.17
N ARG A 927 -40.36 -18.08 -22.58
CA ARG A 927 -41.55 -17.52 -23.27
C ARG A 927 -41.35 -16.08 -23.75
N ALA A 928 -40.73 -15.23 -22.93
CA ALA A 928 -40.43 -13.85 -23.28
C ALA A 928 -39.54 -13.79 -24.53
N SER A 929 -38.52 -14.66 -24.60
CA SER A 929 -37.61 -14.74 -25.74
C SER A 929 -38.28 -15.23 -27.04
N GLU A 930 -39.33 -16.05 -26.94
CA GLU A 930 -40.13 -16.50 -28.09
C GLU A 930 -41.13 -15.44 -28.58
N SER A 931 -41.66 -14.61 -27.68
CA SER A 931 -42.58 -13.52 -28.03
C SER A 931 -41.91 -12.41 -28.87
N GLU A 932 -40.58 -12.25 -28.77
CA GLU A 932 -39.81 -11.35 -29.64
C GLU A 932 -39.58 -11.91 -31.05
N LYS A 933 -39.65 -13.24 -31.25
CA LYS A 933 -39.62 -13.86 -32.59
C LYS A 933 -40.90 -13.57 -33.38
N SER A 934 -42.06 -13.58 -32.72
CA SER A 934 -43.38 -13.45 -33.39
C SER A 934 -43.74 -12.02 -33.85
N LYS A 935 -43.01 -10.99 -33.40
CA LYS A 935 -43.13 -9.61 -33.92
C LYS A 935 -42.31 -9.34 -35.19
N THR A 936 -41.60 -10.34 -35.72
CA THR A 936 -40.73 -10.23 -36.91
C THR A 936 -41.07 -11.24 -38.01
N PHE A 937 -42.36 -11.52 -38.21
CA PHE A 937 -42.87 -12.10 -39.45
C PHE A 937 -43.80 -11.13 -40.17
#